data_AF-A0A956JYD4-F1
#
_entry.id   AF-A0A956JYD4-F1
#
_cell.length_a   1.000
_cell.length_b   1.000
_cell.length_c   1.000
_cell.angle_alpha   90.00
_cell.angle_beta   90.00
_cell.angle_gamma   90.00
#
_symmetry.space_group_name_H-M   'P 1'
#
loop_
_entity.id
_entity.type
_entity.pdbx_description
1 polymer ?
#
loop_
_entity_poly.entity_id
_entity_poly.type
_entity_poly.pdbx_seq_one_letter_code
_entity_poly.pdbx_strand_id
1 'polypeptide(L)'
;MRRLVRLATVTMLFALAAAGLAACAGSDDPSGADEEWGMEGPLSPTPPPGKEDSEYRKGLYVNTNTTRTQVWTARNKWEDTDTAAARKAGLAWGEDSGLTWDEKYGKWIESLRWIPTTSGYGETVEVTTPWGKTLPAPALECAETALFLRITFASWYELPFFLETQDSSGKRVYFGHNGVRTSSGRYASTPEFAIAYKDYSATPPADVAHGWPHDNTLRQRKLWGGEDNQTMLGDGTPFGAYVDELYLNKRAGYFAVLALNYLGSMNLADSANTYNIVPEAVRPGDTLIERWQKNGIGHTLVVKDVVDIGEGNKDVTTISGSMPRRQGKRESGVASKSYFTSNYTGGVGSNYDGDEYAKLGGGLKRWRVTKNIGGYWTNTWMDADEAHWINSTDYPRIAARPARFGQMLGQVSPAQQKAELLAQIDDARHHLSQYPASCSARERRERAFEDLYDVSARSFGMDRAAVDAAYRKDDDYVFAELEYSVSKTCCWNSTNSTMYDVVMDFAAQEQADAGEACVAPTVFMNQADGYQRWADFAAATGRGAAWKAWTEDESCGQRDVARDTEASHEATAFCELDAGGGGGGTCTDALEPNDSRATAATVSGTVDNLRICAGDEDWLKVTSAATVRVEFTHASGDLDVAAYDAAGAQVATSQGTSNSESVTVPAGGTVKVYGYNGAQNSYRVIVQ
;
A
#
# COMPACT_ATOMS: atom_id res chain seq x y z
N MET A 1 74.93 34.81 36.83
CA MET A 1 74.63 35.87 35.84
C MET A 1 73.45 35.38 34.99
N ARG A 2 72.20 35.83 35.23
CA ARG A 2 71.47 36.89 34.47
C ARG A 2 71.55 36.68 32.95
N ARG A 3 70.50 36.50 32.13
CA ARG A 3 69.03 36.69 32.16
C ARG A 3 68.42 35.79 31.06
N LEU A 4 67.16 35.33 31.19
CA LEU A 4 66.13 35.47 30.14
C LEU A 4 64.75 35.10 30.72
N VAL A 5 63.74 35.84 30.28
CA VAL A 5 62.47 36.15 30.96
C VAL A 5 61.31 35.70 30.08
N ARG A 6 60.33 35.03 30.72
CA ARG A 6 58.89 34.87 30.42
C ARG A 6 58.46 34.44 29.01
N LEU A 7 57.66 33.37 28.95
CA LEU A 7 56.24 33.45 28.60
C LEU A 7 55.50 32.18 29.07
N ALA A 8 54.48 32.37 29.89
CA ALA A 8 53.46 31.37 30.19
C ALA A 8 52.18 31.87 29.50
N THR A 9 51.64 31.09 28.57
CA THR A 9 50.35 31.35 27.92
C THR A 9 49.67 30.03 27.62
N VAL A 10 48.57 29.80 28.34
CA VAL A 10 47.35 29.03 28.02
C VAL A 10 47.44 27.97 26.92
N THR A 11 47.33 26.69 27.30
CA THR A 11 46.96 25.60 26.38
C THR A 11 45.51 25.22 26.62
N MET A 12 44.65 25.54 25.66
CA MET A 12 43.22 25.22 25.61
C MET A 12 42.99 24.08 24.61
N LEU A 13 42.01 23.25 24.94
CA LEU A 13 41.39 22.13 24.22
C LEU A 13 41.67 21.98 22.72
N PHE A 14 42.03 20.77 22.30
CA PHE A 14 41.55 20.14 21.06
C PHE A 14 41.53 18.61 21.21
N ALA A 15 40.35 18.05 21.45
CA ALA A 15 40.04 16.65 21.24
C ALA A 15 38.53 16.53 20.96
N LEU A 16 38.14 16.69 19.70
CA LEU A 16 36.81 16.32 19.22
C LEU A 16 36.85 16.25 17.68
N ALA A 17 36.76 15.03 17.13
CA ALA A 17 36.17 14.70 15.82
C ALA A 17 36.55 13.26 15.43
N ALA A 18 35.77 12.27 15.87
CA ALA A 18 35.58 10.97 15.22
C ALA A 18 34.70 10.06 16.11
N ALA A 19 33.41 10.39 16.23
CA ALA A 19 32.36 9.46 16.66
C ALA A 19 31.02 10.08 16.30
N GLY A 20 30.45 9.67 15.18
CA GLY A 20 29.18 10.20 14.68
C GLY A 20 28.84 9.48 13.39
N LEU A 21 28.52 8.19 13.50
CA LEU A 21 27.88 7.31 12.51
C LEU A 21 27.69 5.94 13.20
N ALA A 22 26.70 5.85 14.09
CA ALA A 22 26.11 4.60 14.63
C ALA A 22 25.10 4.96 15.74
N ALA A 23 23.83 5.15 15.37
CA ALA A 23 22.63 5.26 16.22
C ALA A 23 21.49 5.80 15.31
N CYS A 24 20.31 5.20 15.11
CA CYS A 24 19.57 4.17 15.83
C CYS A 24 18.69 3.38 14.83
N ALA A 25 18.69 2.06 14.95
CA ALA A 25 17.57 1.22 14.56
C ALA A 25 16.69 1.03 15.80
N GLY A 26 15.37 1.26 15.69
CA GLY A 26 14.41 0.82 16.71
C GLY A 26 14.60 -0.68 16.97
N SER A 27 14.42 -1.10 18.22
CA SER A 27 14.85 -2.39 18.78
C SER A 27 14.51 -3.61 17.91
N ASP A 28 15.41 -3.95 17.01
CA ASP A 28 15.59 -5.25 16.37
C ASP A 28 17.04 -5.29 15.92
N ASP A 29 17.74 -6.32 16.38
CA ASP A 29 19.17 -6.50 16.20
C ASP A 29 19.60 -6.39 14.72
N PRO A 30 20.23 -5.27 14.28
CA PRO A 30 20.72 -5.14 12.90
C PRO A 30 21.84 -6.15 12.60
N SER A 31 22.35 -6.86 13.61
CA SER A 31 23.39 -7.86 13.45
C SER A 31 22.94 -9.08 12.64
N GLY A 32 21.66 -9.47 12.66
CA GLY A 32 21.28 -10.80 12.16
C GLY A 32 21.52 -11.02 10.66
N ALA A 33 21.10 -10.06 9.82
CA ALA A 33 21.36 -10.07 8.37
C ALA A 33 22.83 -9.78 8.05
N ASP A 34 23.35 -8.71 8.65
CA ASP A 34 24.65 -8.16 8.32
C ASP A 34 25.80 -9.07 8.77
N GLU A 35 25.67 -9.73 9.92
CA GLU A 35 26.58 -10.80 10.36
C GLU A 35 26.46 -12.05 9.48
N GLU A 36 25.24 -12.43 9.06
CA GLU A 36 25.04 -13.61 8.24
C GLU A 36 25.73 -13.48 6.87
N TRP A 37 25.55 -12.34 6.20
CA TRP A 37 26.06 -12.14 4.84
C TRP A 37 27.37 -11.33 4.80
N GLY A 38 27.84 -10.82 5.95
CA GLY A 38 29.03 -9.99 6.07
C GLY A 38 28.90 -8.67 5.30
N MET A 39 27.68 -8.17 5.17
CA MET A 39 27.32 -6.98 4.42
C MET A 39 26.83 -5.92 5.39
N GLU A 40 27.17 -4.66 5.16
CA GLU A 40 26.61 -3.54 5.92
C GLU A 40 25.47 -2.94 5.09
N GLY A 41 24.23 -3.05 5.59
CA GLY A 41 23.02 -2.63 4.88
C GLY A 41 22.37 -1.35 5.42
N PRO A 42 21.39 -0.76 4.69
CA PRO A 42 21.05 -0.99 3.28
C PRO A 42 22.09 -0.41 2.32
N LEU A 43 22.19 -0.97 1.10
CA LEU A 43 23.18 -0.51 0.11
C LEU A 43 22.69 0.73 -0.64
N SER A 44 23.62 1.64 -0.92
CA SER A 44 23.30 2.94 -1.51
C SER A 44 23.08 2.86 -3.02
N PRO A 45 22.23 3.73 -3.60
CA PRO A 45 22.15 3.93 -5.04
C PRO A 45 23.53 4.17 -5.68
N THR A 46 23.66 3.84 -6.96
CA THR A 46 24.84 4.21 -7.72
C THR A 46 24.96 5.74 -7.85
N PRO A 47 26.16 6.28 -8.14
CA PRO A 47 26.31 7.71 -8.30
C PRO A 47 25.45 8.20 -9.48
N PRO A 48 24.99 9.46 -9.43
CA PRO A 48 24.13 10.03 -10.47
C PRO A 48 24.66 9.72 -11.86
N PRO A 49 23.77 9.32 -12.79
CA PRO A 49 24.23 8.87 -14.08
C PRO A 49 24.91 10.00 -14.86
N GLY A 50 25.89 9.63 -15.67
CA GLY A 50 26.42 10.50 -16.73
C GLY A 50 25.44 10.63 -17.92
N LYS A 51 25.96 10.99 -19.09
CA LYS A 51 25.19 11.15 -20.34
C LYS A 51 24.23 9.97 -20.58
N GLU A 52 23.01 10.26 -21.07
CA GLU A 52 21.98 9.26 -21.41
C GLU A 52 21.64 8.31 -20.26
N ASP A 53 21.56 8.83 -19.03
CA ASP A 53 21.27 8.06 -17.82
C ASP A 53 22.23 6.87 -17.62
N SER A 54 23.44 6.96 -18.21
CA SER A 54 24.42 5.88 -18.23
C SER A 54 23.88 4.54 -18.76
N GLU A 55 22.92 4.57 -19.68
CA GLU A 55 22.29 3.38 -20.27
C GLU A 55 23.29 2.31 -20.73
N TYR A 56 24.42 2.69 -21.33
CA TYR A 56 25.39 1.71 -21.84
C TYR A 56 26.53 1.43 -20.85
N ARG A 57 26.31 1.69 -19.56
CA ARG A 57 27.31 1.45 -18.51
C ARG A 57 27.56 -0.05 -18.40
N LYS A 58 28.77 -0.45 -18.79
CA LYS A 58 29.22 -1.85 -18.68
C LYS A 58 29.08 -2.34 -17.25
N GLY A 59 28.28 -3.40 -17.07
CA GLY A 59 28.19 -4.18 -15.84
C GLY A 59 29.21 -5.31 -15.82
N LEU A 60 28.76 -6.50 -15.44
CA LEU A 60 29.60 -7.70 -15.38
C LEU A 60 29.93 -8.23 -16.78
N TYR A 61 31.19 -8.64 -17.01
CA TYR A 61 31.56 -9.33 -18.25
C TYR A 61 30.80 -10.66 -18.35
N VAL A 62 30.18 -10.95 -19.50
CA VAL A 62 29.28 -12.09 -19.67
C VAL A 62 29.98 -13.43 -19.47
N ASN A 63 31.27 -13.52 -19.84
CA ASN A 63 32.08 -14.73 -19.62
C ASN A 63 32.73 -14.80 -18.24
N THR A 64 32.32 -13.96 -17.28
CA THR A 64 32.73 -14.13 -15.87
C THR A 64 32.32 -15.53 -15.42
N ASN A 65 33.21 -16.25 -14.75
CA ASN A 65 32.84 -17.55 -14.18
C ASN A 65 31.87 -17.35 -13.01
N THR A 66 30.59 -17.59 -13.26
CA THR A 66 29.52 -17.46 -12.26
C THR A 66 28.99 -18.80 -11.77
N THR A 67 29.55 -19.93 -12.21
CA THR A 67 29.00 -21.28 -11.98
C THR A 67 28.71 -21.60 -10.50
N ARG A 68 29.49 -21.08 -9.56
CA ARG A 68 29.29 -21.30 -8.11
C ARG A 68 28.27 -20.35 -7.48
N THR A 69 28.16 -19.15 -8.00
CA THR A 69 27.44 -18.00 -7.42
C THR A 69 26.13 -17.73 -8.16
N GLN A 70 25.89 -18.42 -9.27
CA GLN A 70 24.69 -18.29 -10.10
C GLN A 70 23.43 -18.69 -9.33
N VAL A 71 22.40 -17.85 -9.43
CA VAL A 71 21.07 -18.10 -8.90
C VAL A 71 20.24 -18.86 -9.93
N TRP A 72 20.19 -18.38 -11.17
CA TRP A 72 19.64 -19.07 -12.33
C TRP A 72 20.47 -18.77 -13.59
N THR A 73 20.38 -19.66 -14.59
CA THR A 73 20.99 -19.40 -15.90
C THR A 73 20.08 -18.48 -16.70
N ALA A 74 20.60 -17.38 -17.23
CA ALA A 74 19.87 -16.55 -18.20
C ALA A 74 19.90 -17.22 -19.58
N ARG A 75 18.78 -17.79 -20.03
CA ARG A 75 18.65 -18.49 -21.32
C ARG A 75 17.88 -17.71 -22.37
N ASN A 76 16.97 -16.85 -21.92
CA ASN A 76 16.13 -16.02 -22.78
C ASN A 76 16.66 -14.58 -22.79
N LYS A 77 16.17 -13.75 -23.71
CA LYS A 77 16.39 -12.30 -23.72
C LYS A 77 15.07 -11.58 -23.59
N TRP A 78 15.08 -10.39 -23.01
CA TRP A 78 13.85 -9.61 -22.82
C TRP A 78 13.12 -9.33 -24.15
N GLU A 79 13.84 -9.16 -25.25
CA GLU A 79 13.25 -8.90 -26.58
C GLU A 79 12.83 -10.15 -27.38
N ASP A 80 13.06 -11.36 -26.87
CA ASP A 80 12.71 -12.56 -27.62
C ASP A 80 11.19 -12.66 -27.83
N THR A 81 10.76 -12.81 -29.09
CA THR A 81 9.34 -13.02 -29.48
C THR A 81 9.10 -14.36 -30.16
N ASP A 82 10.13 -14.95 -30.76
CA ASP A 82 10.01 -16.08 -31.70
C ASP A 82 10.83 -17.33 -31.32
N THR A 83 11.58 -17.29 -30.22
CA THR A 83 12.29 -18.46 -29.69
C THR A 83 11.30 -19.54 -29.23
N ALA A 84 11.73 -20.80 -29.14
CA ALA A 84 10.88 -21.89 -28.66
C ALA A 84 10.28 -21.60 -27.27
N ALA A 85 11.04 -20.95 -26.38
CA ALA A 85 10.54 -20.52 -25.08
C ALA A 85 9.54 -19.35 -25.20
N ALA A 86 9.83 -18.36 -26.05
CA ALA A 86 8.95 -17.20 -26.23
C ALA A 86 7.60 -17.55 -26.88
N ARG A 87 7.56 -18.56 -27.74
CA ARG A 87 6.31 -19.03 -28.37
C ARG A 87 5.41 -19.83 -27.45
N LYS A 88 5.93 -20.38 -26.35
CA LYS A 88 5.13 -21.22 -25.43
C LYS A 88 4.05 -20.39 -24.73
N ALA A 89 2.85 -20.97 -24.62
CA ALA A 89 1.80 -20.43 -23.76
C ALA A 89 2.28 -20.30 -22.31
N GLY A 90 1.87 -19.23 -21.63
CA GLY A 90 2.23 -18.93 -20.26
C GLY A 90 1.02 -18.65 -19.38
N LEU A 91 1.25 -17.96 -18.27
CA LEU A 91 0.20 -17.69 -17.27
C LEU A 91 -0.89 -16.74 -17.79
N ALA A 92 -0.52 -15.79 -18.65
CA ALA A 92 -1.39 -14.70 -19.10
C ALA A 92 -1.38 -14.49 -20.62
N TRP A 93 -0.83 -15.44 -21.39
CA TRP A 93 -0.72 -15.35 -22.85
C TRP A 93 -0.82 -16.73 -23.51
N GLY A 94 -1.39 -16.74 -24.72
CA GLY A 94 -1.48 -17.94 -25.55
C GLY A 94 -0.16 -18.32 -26.24
N GLU A 95 -0.16 -19.46 -26.92
CA GLU A 95 0.94 -19.89 -27.78
C GLU A 95 1.14 -18.91 -28.95
N ASP A 96 2.39 -18.75 -29.40
CA ASP A 96 2.80 -17.83 -30.48
C ASP A 96 2.24 -16.40 -30.31
N SER A 97 2.19 -15.88 -29.08
CA SER A 97 1.59 -14.57 -28.77
C SER A 97 2.25 -13.38 -29.46
N GLY A 98 3.47 -13.54 -29.97
CA GLY A 98 4.27 -12.47 -30.58
C GLY A 98 4.80 -11.43 -29.58
N LEU A 99 4.49 -11.60 -28.29
CA LEU A 99 4.90 -10.68 -27.23
C LEU A 99 6.35 -10.92 -26.81
N THR A 100 7.06 -9.83 -26.55
CA THR A 100 8.35 -9.83 -25.85
C THR A 100 8.17 -10.30 -24.40
N TRP A 101 9.26 -10.67 -23.73
CA TRP A 101 9.17 -11.04 -22.31
C TRP A 101 8.82 -9.86 -21.39
N ASP A 102 9.14 -8.62 -21.79
CA ASP A 102 8.78 -7.44 -21.01
C ASP A 102 7.27 -7.12 -21.12
N GLU A 103 6.67 -7.29 -22.30
CA GLU A 103 5.21 -7.23 -22.46
C GLU A 103 4.50 -8.36 -21.71
N LYS A 104 5.08 -9.56 -21.70
CA LYS A 104 4.58 -10.70 -20.92
C LYS A 104 4.64 -10.43 -19.41
N TYR A 105 5.64 -9.69 -18.93
CA TYR A 105 5.68 -9.24 -17.53
C TYR A 105 4.48 -8.34 -17.22
N GLY A 106 4.21 -7.35 -18.06
CA GLY A 106 3.02 -6.50 -17.91
C GLY A 106 1.71 -7.31 -17.93
N LYS A 107 1.57 -8.24 -18.87
CA LYS A 107 0.40 -9.14 -18.96
C LYS A 107 0.24 -10.04 -17.73
N TRP A 108 1.34 -10.54 -17.17
CA TRP A 108 1.30 -11.32 -15.94
C TRP A 108 0.83 -10.48 -14.75
N ILE A 109 1.33 -9.25 -14.60
CA ILE A 109 0.88 -8.32 -13.55
C ILE A 109 -0.62 -8.01 -13.70
N GLU A 110 -1.09 -7.70 -14.91
CA GLU A 110 -2.50 -7.46 -15.22
C GLU A 110 -3.38 -8.67 -14.86
N SER A 111 -2.86 -9.89 -15.06
CA SER A 111 -3.58 -11.15 -14.79
C SER A 111 -3.74 -11.52 -13.32
N LEU A 112 -3.02 -10.86 -12.40
CA LEU A 112 -3.10 -11.17 -10.98
C LEU A 112 -4.52 -10.87 -10.46
N ARG A 113 -5.23 -11.89 -9.99
CA ARG A 113 -6.64 -11.76 -9.60
C ARG A 113 -6.75 -11.07 -8.23
N TRP A 114 -7.65 -10.09 -8.13
CA TRP A 114 -8.04 -9.48 -6.86
C TRP A 114 -8.81 -10.47 -5.98
N ILE A 115 -8.46 -10.54 -4.70
CA ILE A 115 -9.05 -11.36 -3.65
C ILE A 115 -9.13 -10.55 -2.35
N PRO A 116 -10.02 -10.87 -1.39
CA PRO A 116 -9.99 -10.24 -0.08
C PRO A 116 -8.65 -10.44 0.65
N THR A 117 -8.20 -9.46 1.44
CA THR A 117 -7.01 -9.64 2.29
C THR A 117 -7.28 -10.63 3.42
N THR A 118 -6.23 -11.21 4.00
CA THR A 118 -6.35 -12.08 5.19
C THR A 118 -6.87 -11.34 6.42
N SER A 119 -6.71 -10.02 6.48
CA SER A 119 -7.25 -9.19 7.57
C SER A 119 -8.77 -9.01 7.49
N GLY A 120 -9.38 -9.33 6.34
CA GLY A 120 -10.78 -9.04 6.04
C GLY A 120 -11.03 -7.58 5.64
N TYR A 121 -10.01 -6.72 5.63
CA TYR A 121 -10.11 -5.32 5.23
C TYR A 121 -9.36 -5.07 3.92
N GLY A 122 -10.09 -4.71 2.86
CA GLY A 122 -9.56 -4.42 1.53
C GLY A 122 -9.31 -5.64 0.63
N GLU A 123 -8.71 -5.38 -0.53
CA GLU A 123 -8.36 -6.39 -1.54
C GLU A 123 -6.85 -6.48 -1.74
N THR A 124 -6.36 -7.68 -2.01
CA THR A 124 -4.99 -8.00 -2.42
C THR A 124 -5.02 -8.85 -3.69
N VAL A 125 -3.86 -9.17 -4.26
CA VAL A 125 -3.77 -10.08 -5.40
C VAL A 125 -3.43 -11.51 -4.97
N GLU A 126 -3.74 -12.49 -5.82
CA GLU A 126 -3.14 -13.82 -5.74
C GLU A 126 -2.11 -14.04 -6.83
N VAL A 127 -1.05 -14.78 -6.49
CA VAL A 127 0.05 -15.14 -7.38
C VAL A 127 -0.05 -16.62 -7.73
N THR A 128 -0.23 -16.91 -9.01
CA THR A 128 -0.19 -18.28 -9.54
C THR A 128 1.16 -18.57 -10.16
N THR A 129 1.79 -19.66 -9.72
CA THR A 129 3.07 -20.14 -10.24
C THR A 129 2.90 -20.81 -11.62
N PRO A 130 3.95 -20.89 -12.45
CA PRO A 130 3.93 -21.62 -13.73
C PRO A 130 3.58 -23.11 -13.60
N TRP A 131 3.59 -23.66 -12.38
CA TRP A 131 3.27 -25.05 -12.08
C TRP A 131 1.86 -25.23 -11.47
N GLY A 132 1.03 -24.18 -11.47
CA GLY A 132 -0.39 -24.26 -11.11
C GLY A 132 -0.70 -24.08 -9.62
N LYS A 133 0.30 -23.77 -8.79
CA LYS A 133 0.09 -23.42 -7.38
C LYS A 133 -0.26 -21.96 -7.22
N THR A 134 -1.26 -21.63 -6.41
CA THR A 134 -1.74 -20.27 -6.16
C THR A 134 -1.60 -19.89 -4.70
N LEU A 135 -1.11 -18.69 -4.42
CA LEU A 135 -0.92 -18.14 -3.08
C LEU A 135 -1.45 -16.69 -3.04
N PRO A 136 -2.15 -16.25 -1.98
CA PRO A 136 -2.38 -14.82 -1.74
C PRO A 136 -1.05 -14.05 -1.75
N ALA A 137 -1.04 -12.76 -2.09
CA ALA A 137 0.20 -11.97 -2.12
C ALA A 137 0.89 -11.97 -0.73
N PRO A 138 2.23 -11.95 -0.69
CA PRO A 138 2.95 -11.87 0.57
C PRO A 138 2.74 -10.51 1.24
N ALA A 139 2.92 -10.46 2.55
CA ALA A 139 3.04 -9.21 3.29
C ALA A 139 4.43 -8.61 3.08
N LEU A 140 4.51 -7.49 2.35
CA LEU A 140 5.76 -6.84 1.96
C LEU A 140 5.66 -5.32 2.11
N GLU A 141 6.80 -4.67 2.24
CA GLU A 141 6.92 -3.22 2.09
C GLU A 141 6.58 -2.79 0.65
N CYS A 142 6.36 -1.49 0.47
CA CYS A 142 6.02 -0.91 -0.84
C CYS A 142 7.07 -1.20 -1.94
N ALA A 143 8.37 -0.98 -1.72
CA ALA A 143 9.40 -1.23 -2.74
C ALA A 143 9.73 -2.72 -2.89
N GLU A 144 9.69 -3.47 -1.79
CA GLU A 144 9.82 -4.93 -1.76
C GLU A 144 8.81 -5.60 -2.69
N THR A 145 7.56 -5.12 -2.72
CA THR A 145 6.52 -5.64 -3.61
C THR A 145 6.93 -5.55 -5.08
N ALA A 146 7.45 -4.39 -5.52
CA ALA A 146 7.91 -4.20 -6.89
C ALA A 146 9.12 -5.07 -7.23
N LEU A 147 10.11 -5.11 -6.34
CA LEU A 147 11.33 -5.93 -6.47
C LEU A 147 10.98 -7.41 -6.55
N PHE A 148 10.13 -7.90 -5.64
CA PHE A 148 9.67 -9.28 -5.58
C PHE A 148 9.01 -9.71 -6.88
N LEU A 149 8.08 -8.90 -7.42
CA LEU A 149 7.38 -9.24 -8.65
C LEU A 149 8.34 -9.33 -9.84
N ARG A 150 9.27 -8.37 -9.98
CA ARG A 150 10.24 -8.37 -11.10
C ARG A 150 11.24 -9.52 -10.99
N ILE A 151 11.79 -9.78 -9.80
CA ILE A 151 12.70 -10.90 -9.53
C ILE A 151 12.00 -12.23 -9.82
N THR A 152 10.76 -12.38 -9.35
CA THR A 152 9.97 -13.60 -9.55
C THR A 152 9.83 -13.92 -11.03
N PHE A 153 9.32 -12.97 -11.81
CA PHE A 153 9.12 -13.16 -13.24
C PHE A 153 10.44 -13.46 -13.97
N ALA A 154 11.50 -12.70 -13.69
CA ALA A 154 12.80 -12.90 -14.32
C ALA A 154 13.39 -14.29 -14.02
N SER A 155 13.20 -14.80 -12.80
CA SER A 155 13.69 -16.12 -12.39
C SER A 155 12.91 -17.27 -13.03
N TRP A 156 11.57 -17.19 -13.10
CA TRP A 156 10.73 -18.23 -13.69
C TRP A 156 10.97 -18.41 -15.19
N TYR A 157 11.27 -17.31 -15.88
CA TYR A 157 11.48 -17.32 -17.33
C TYR A 157 12.96 -17.24 -17.72
N GLU A 158 13.88 -17.50 -16.79
CA GLU A 158 15.32 -17.57 -17.05
C GLU A 158 15.85 -16.33 -17.82
N LEU A 159 15.41 -15.14 -17.42
CA LEU A 159 15.77 -13.87 -18.04
C LEU A 159 17.03 -13.27 -17.40
N PRO A 160 17.89 -12.57 -18.17
CA PRO A 160 18.98 -11.81 -17.61
C PRO A 160 18.43 -10.68 -16.75
N PHE A 161 18.96 -10.57 -15.54
CA PHE A 161 18.54 -9.57 -14.57
C PHE A 161 19.70 -9.20 -13.66
N PHE A 162 19.92 -7.92 -13.45
CA PHE A 162 20.62 -7.43 -12.26
C PHE A 162 20.14 -6.04 -11.86
N LEU A 163 20.30 -5.73 -10.58
CA LEU A 163 20.21 -4.39 -10.02
C LEU A 163 21.61 -3.92 -9.65
N GLU A 164 21.91 -2.66 -9.96
CA GLU A 164 23.12 -1.98 -9.56
C GLU A 164 22.90 -1.22 -8.26
N THR A 165 23.87 -1.34 -7.37
CA THR A 165 23.94 -0.62 -6.11
C THR A 165 25.43 -0.39 -5.77
N GLN A 166 25.72 0.29 -4.68
CA GLN A 166 27.09 0.43 -4.18
C GLN A 166 27.18 0.27 -2.67
N ASP A 167 28.32 -0.22 -2.21
CA ASP A 167 28.66 -0.26 -0.79
C ASP A 167 29.08 1.12 -0.25
N SER A 168 29.31 1.19 1.06
CA SER A 168 29.75 2.41 1.76
C SER A 168 31.09 2.96 1.24
N SER A 169 31.90 2.15 0.55
CA SER A 169 33.15 2.57 -0.10
C SER A 169 32.95 3.06 -1.55
N GLY A 170 31.71 3.05 -2.07
CA GLY A 170 31.38 3.38 -3.45
C GLY A 170 31.69 2.25 -4.44
N LYS A 171 31.92 1.02 -3.96
CA LYS A 171 32.16 -0.14 -4.82
C LYS A 171 30.83 -0.62 -5.39
N ARG A 172 30.75 -0.71 -6.73
CA ARG A 172 29.57 -1.27 -7.43
C ARG A 172 29.36 -2.74 -7.08
N VAL A 173 28.13 -3.04 -6.64
CA VAL A 173 27.63 -4.38 -6.36
C VAL A 173 26.45 -4.66 -7.29
N TYR A 174 26.43 -5.86 -7.86
CA TYR A 174 25.37 -6.35 -8.74
C TYR A 174 24.59 -7.43 -8.01
N PHE A 175 23.27 -7.24 -7.92
CA PHE A 175 22.33 -8.23 -7.40
C PHE A 175 21.56 -8.81 -8.57
N GLY A 176 21.74 -10.09 -8.91
CA GLY A 176 20.97 -10.65 -10.00
C GLY A 176 21.15 -12.14 -10.24
N HIS A 177 20.85 -12.58 -11.47
CA HIS A 177 20.91 -13.98 -11.88
C HIS A 177 22.28 -14.64 -11.65
N ASN A 178 23.35 -13.84 -11.62
CA ASN A 178 24.72 -14.27 -11.32
C ASN A 178 25.07 -14.25 -9.82
N GLY A 179 24.10 -14.06 -8.92
CA GLY A 179 24.31 -13.88 -7.49
C GLY A 179 24.61 -12.43 -7.11
N VAL A 180 25.06 -12.24 -5.87
CA VAL A 180 25.46 -10.93 -5.33
C VAL A 180 26.97 -10.78 -5.43
N ARG A 181 27.42 -9.85 -6.26
CA ARG A 181 28.83 -9.80 -6.64
C ARG A 181 29.30 -8.46 -7.13
N THR A 182 30.61 -8.32 -7.19
CA THR A 182 31.32 -7.21 -7.83
C THR A 182 32.02 -7.74 -9.08
N SER A 183 32.64 -6.87 -9.88
CA SER A 183 33.46 -7.29 -11.02
C SER A 183 34.64 -8.19 -10.63
N SER A 184 35.10 -8.11 -9.37
CA SER A 184 36.21 -8.93 -8.85
C SER A 184 35.79 -10.31 -8.32
N GLY A 185 34.48 -10.60 -8.21
CA GLY A 185 33.99 -11.87 -7.68
C GLY A 185 32.82 -11.70 -6.70
N ARG A 186 32.56 -12.76 -5.93
CA ARG A 186 31.54 -12.79 -4.87
C ARG A 186 31.70 -11.59 -3.94
N TYR A 187 30.60 -10.94 -3.59
CA TYR A 187 30.61 -9.81 -2.66
C TYR A 187 30.43 -10.34 -1.23
N ALA A 188 31.25 -9.86 -0.29
CA ALA A 188 31.20 -10.25 1.12
C ALA A 188 31.11 -11.78 1.33
N SER A 189 30.33 -12.21 2.33
CA SER A 189 30.04 -13.62 2.64
C SER A 189 28.76 -14.10 1.96
N THR A 190 28.30 -13.42 0.92
CA THR A 190 27.07 -13.81 0.20
C THR A 190 27.15 -15.25 -0.31
N PRO A 191 26.01 -15.95 -0.43
CA PRO A 191 26.04 -17.37 -0.76
C PRO A 191 26.63 -17.67 -2.15
N GLU A 192 27.33 -18.79 -2.23
CA GLU A 192 27.53 -19.46 -3.51
C GLU A 192 26.27 -20.26 -3.85
N PHE A 193 25.26 -19.54 -4.36
CA PHE A 193 23.89 -20.05 -4.55
C PHE A 193 23.83 -21.43 -5.21
N ALA A 194 24.64 -21.66 -6.26
CA ALA A 194 24.64 -22.92 -7.00
C ALA A 194 25.17 -24.12 -6.19
N ILE A 195 25.96 -23.85 -5.15
CA ILE A 195 26.55 -24.84 -4.24
C ILE A 195 25.66 -25.02 -3.01
N ALA A 196 25.24 -23.90 -2.42
CA ALA A 196 24.51 -23.89 -1.15
C ALA A 196 23.07 -24.37 -1.30
N TYR A 197 22.41 -24.08 -2.42
CA TYR A 197 20.96 -24.27 -2.55
C TYR A 197 20.57 -25.10 -3.79
N LYS A 198 19.45 -25.80 -3.65
CA LYS A 198 18.91 -26.70 -4.66
C LYS A 198 18.04 -25.96 -5.66
N ASP A 199 18.00 -26.50 -6.88
CA ASP A 199 17.10 -26.05 -7.93
C ASP A 199 16.25 -27.24 -8.39
N TYR A 200 14.94 -27.16 -8.12
CA TYR A 200 13.97 -28.20 -8.48
C TYR A 200 13.16 -27.82 -9.73
N SER A 201 13.57 -26.80 -10.49
CA SER A 201 12.79 -26.33 -11.66
C SER A 201 12.68 -27.36 -12.78
N ALA A 202 13.59 -28.34 -12.80
CA ALA A 202 13.56 -29.48 -13.73
C ALA A 202 12.67 -30.64 -13.27
N THR A 203 12.04 -30.54 -12.09
CA THR A 203 11.12 -31.57 -11.58
C THR A 203 9.91 -31.68 -12.50
N PRO A 204 9.50 -32.90 -12.92
CA PRO A 204 8.33 -33.09 -13.77
C PRO A 204 7.06 -32.48 -13.16
N PRO A 205 6.17 -31.85 -13.95
CA PRO A 205 4.93 -31.25 -13.43
C PRO A 205 4.05 -32.23 -12.63
N ALA A 206 4.04 -33.50 -13.03
CA ALA A 206 3.34 -34.55 -12.29
C ALA A 206 3.87 -34.68 -10.86
N ASP A 207 5.19 -34.69 -10.67
CA ASP A 207 5.80 -34.85 -9.34
C ASP A 207 5.58 -33.59 -8.48
N VAL A 208 5.64 -32.40 -9.09
CA VAL A 208 5.31 -31.14 -8.40
C VAL A 208 3.86 -31.14 -7.91
N ALA A 209 2.93 -31.67 -8.71
CA ALA A 209 1.52 -31.79 -8.34
C ALA A 209 1.28 -32.81 -7.21
N HIS A 210 2.13 -33.83 -7.06
CA HIS A 210 2.04 -34.81 -5.96
C HIS A 210 2.73 -34.34 -4.67
N GLY A 211 3.63 -33.37 -4.76
CA GLY A 211 4.28 -32.79 -3.59
C GLY A 211 5.23 -31.66 -3.96
N TRP A 212 5.02 -30.48 -3.35
CA TRP A 212 5.91 -29.35 -3.52
C TRP A 212 7.21 -29.59 -2.73
N PRO A 213 8.41 -29.46 -3.34
CA PRO A 213 9.66 -29.63 -2.61
C PRO A 213 9.87 -28.46 -1.64
N HIS A 214 10.22 -28.78 -0.40
CA HIS A 214 10.42 -27.80 0.67
C HIS A 214 11.88 -27.74 1.14
N ASP A 215 12.36 -26.53 1.45
CA ASP A 215 13.65 -26.28 2.11
C ASP A 215 13.40 -25.69 3.50
N ASN A 216 13.56 -26.51 4.54
CA ASN A 216 13.30 -26.10 5.93
C ASN A 216 14.16 -24.93 6.40
N THR A 217 15.36 -24.75 5.83
CA THR A 217 16.23 -23.63 6.19
C THR A 217 15.73 -22.35 5.53
N LEU A 218 15.28 -22.41 4.27
CA LEU A 218 14.69 -21.27 3.58
C LEU A 218 13.42 -20.81 4.30
N ARG A 219 12.58 -21.75 4.71
CA ARG A 219 11.31 -21.46 5.40
C ARG A 219 11.46 -20.68 6.70
N GLN A 220 12.64 -20.73 7.33
CA GLN A 220 12.92 -20.02 8.58
C GLN A 220 13.53 -18.63 8.35
N ARG A 221 13.80 -18.24 7.10
CA ARG A 221 14.39 -16.94 6.78
C ARG A 221 13.35 -15.84 6.83
N LYS A 222 13.75 -14.67 7.34
CA LYS A 222 12.89 -13.50 7.48
C LYS A 222 13.46 -12.28 6.75
N LEU A 223 12.61 -11.30 6.54
CA LEU A 223 12.99 -9.93 6.24
C LEU A 223 13.20 -9.16 7.54
N TRP A 224 14.26 -8.35 7.61
CA TRP A 224 14.61 -7.51 8.74
C TRP A 224 14.02 -6.11 8.60
N GLY A 225 14.09 -5.30 9.66
CA GLY A 225 13.57 -3.91 9.65
C GLY A 225 12.06 -3.78 9.91
N GLY A 226 11.44 -4.77 10.57
CA GLY A 226 10.02 -4.75 10.96
C GLY A 226 9.41 -6.15 11.04
N GLU A 227 8.10 -6.22 11.31
CA GLU A 227 7.35 -7.48 11.26
C GLU A 227 7.37 -8.09 9.84
N ASP A 228 7.50 -9.42 9.77
CA ASP A 228 7.59 -10.19 8.52
C ASP A 228 6.57 -11.36 8.50
N ASN A 229 5.44 -11.18 9.16
CA ASN A 229 4.45 -12.24 9.35
C ASN A 229 3.59 -12.45 8.11
N GLN A 230 3.68 -13.65 7.55
CA GLN A 230 2.94 -14.13 6.37
C GLN A 230 1.70 -14.91 6.84
N THR A 231 0.74 -14.19 7.40
CA THR A 231 -0.48 -14.76 8.02
C THR A 231 -1.29 -15.68 7.11
N MET A 232 -1.22 -15.47 5.79
CA MET A 232 -1.85 -16.36 4.79
C MET A 232 -1.29 -17.79 4.79
N LEU A 233 -0.13 -18.01 5.39
CA LEU A 233 0.49 -19.33 5.58
C LEU A 233 0.44 -19.82 7.04
N GLY A 234 -0.11 -19.01 7.95
CA GLY A 234 -0.20 -19.26 9.38
C GLY A 234 0.58 -18.23 10.21
N ASP A 235 0.11 -17.97 11.42
CA ASP A 235 0.68 -16.95 12.31
C ASP A 235 2.15 -17.23 12.65
N GLY A 236 2.98 -16.19 12.59
CA GLY A 236 4.41 -16.25 12.87
C GLY A 236 5.25 -16.85 11.74
N THR A 237 4.65 -17.08 10.57
CA THR A 237 5.36 -17.62 9.40
C THR A 237 6.14 -16.51 8.70
N PRO A 238 7.47 -16.63 8.49
CA PRO A 238 8.25 -15.56 7.86
C PRO A 238 8.22 -15.63 6.33
N PHE A 239 8.68 -14.57 5.64
CA PHE A 239 8.69 -14.48 4.18
C PHE A 239 9.48 -15.62 3.49
N GLY A 240 10.50 -16.16 4.16
CA GLY A 240 11.24 -17.33 3.69
C GLY A 240 10.33 -18.55 3.41
N ALA A 241 9.29 -18.75 4.22
CA ALA A 241 8.31 -19.81 3.96
C ALA A 241 7.45 -19.49 2.73
N TYR A 242 7.07 -18.22 2.54
CA TYR A 242 6.35 -17.80 1.34
C TYR A 242 7.12 -18.09 0.06
N VAL A 243 8.39 -17.69 -0.01
CA VAL A 243 9.22 -17.95 -1.19
C VAL A 243 9.57 -19.43 -1.35
N ASP A 244 9.60 -20.21 -0.27
CA ASP A 244 9.69 -21.68 -0.35
C ASP A 244 8.45 -22.27 -1.01
N GLU A 245 7.24 -21.76 -0.73
CA GLU A 245 6.00 -22.19 -1.37
C GLU A 245 5.87 -21.73 -2.84
N LEU A 246 6.65 -20.73 -3.27
CA LEU A 246 6.56 -20.07 -4.57
C LEU A 246 7.60 -20.54 -5.59
N TYR A 247 8.86 -20.77 -5.16
CA TYR A 247 9.95 -21.14 -6.07
C TYR A 247 10.31 -22.62 -5.98
N LEU A 248 10.35 -23.29 -7.14
CA LEU A 248 11.06 -24.57 -7.29
C LEU A 248 12.58 -24.37 -7.30
N ASN A 249 13.08 -23.30 -7.92
CA ASN A 249 14.47 -22.91 -7.77
C ASN A 249 14.69 -22.26 -6.40
N LYS A 250 15.11 -23.03 -5.38
CA LYS A 250 15.32 -22.49 -4.03
C LYS A 250 16.43 -21.46 -3.98
N ARG A 251 17.37 -21.47 -4.94
CA ARG A 251 18.37 -20.40 -5.10
C ARG A 251 17.70 -19.04 -5.30
N ALA A 252 16.64 -18.99 -6.13
CA ALA A 252 15.87 -17.78 -6.37
C ALA A 252 15.13 -17.31 -5.10
N GLY A 253 14.60 -18.24 -4.30
CA GLY A 253 13.99 -17.92 -3.00
C GLY A 253 14.97 -17.27 -2.02
N TYR A 254 16.16 -17.87 -1.83
CA TYR A 254 17.23 -17.24 -1.02
C TYR A 254 17.68 -15.90 -1.58
N PHE A 255 17.78 -15.78 -2.91
CA PHE A 255 18.15 -14.53 -3.56
C PHE A 255 17.09 -13.44 -3.34
N ALA A 256 15.80 -13.78 -3.40
CA ALA A 256 14.72 -12.84 -3.12
C ALA A 256 14.80 -12.33 -1.68
N VAL A 257 14.91 -13.22 -0.68
CA VAL A 257 15.09 -12.82 0.73
C VAL A 257 16.29 -11.89 0.89
N LEU A 258 17.44 -12.23 0.30
CA LEU A 258 18.64 -11.41 0.40
C LEU A 258 18.45 -10.05 -0.29
N ALA A 259 17.92 -10.02 -1.52
CA ALA A 259 17.72 -8.79 -2.27
C ALA A 259 16.77 -7.83 -1.54
N LEU A 260 15.67 -8.33 -0.96
CA LEU A 260 14.69 -7.52 -0.24
C LEU A 260 15.22 -6.97 1.09
N ASN A 261 16.20 -7.62 1.72
CA ASN A 261 16.85 -7.09 2.92
C ASN A 261 17.83 -5.93 2.66
N TYR A 262 18.34 -5.78 1.43
CA TYR A 262 19.40 -4.81 1.12
C TYR A 262 19.03 -3.76 0.08
N LEU A 263 17.92 -3.95 -0.64
CA LEU A 263 17.46 -3.07 -1.70
C LEU A 263 16.06 -2.55 -1.40
N GLY A 264 15.82 -1.28 -1.66
CA GLY A 264 14.52 -0.64 -1.42
C GLY A 264 14.20 0.47 -2.42
N SER A 265 13.30 1.38 -2.03
CA SER A 265 12.80 2.45 -2.90
C SER A 265 13.91 3.37 -3.46
N MET A 266 15.01 3.57 -2.72
CA MET A 266 16.16 4.34 -3.21
C MET A 266 16.83 3.68 -4.42
N ASN A 267 16.93 2.34 -4.43
CA ASN A 267 17.50 1.61 -5.57
C ASN A 267 16.54 1.61 -6.76
N LEU A 268 15.23 1.63 -6.52
CA LEU A 268 14.23 1.78 -7.58
C LEU A 268 14.21 3.19 -8.17
N ALA A 269 14.43 4.22 -7.37
CA ALA A 269 14.52 5.60 -7.84
C ALA A 269 15.79 5.87 -8.67
N ASP A 270 16.83 5.05 -8.49
CA ASP A 270 18.07 5.12 -9.25
C ASP A 270 17.84 4.78 -10.73
N SER A 271 18.24 5.73 -11.57
CA SER A 271 18.31 5.61 -13.03
C SER A 271 19.14 4.42 -13.56
N ALA A 272 19.98 3.78 -12.74
CA ALA A 272 20.71 2.57 -13.10
C ALA A 272 19.82 1.30 -13.10
N ASN A 273 18.67 1.35 -12.43
CA ASN A 273 17.76 0.21 -12.27
C ASN A 273 16.40 0.44 -12.93
N THR A 274 15.93 1.68 -12.94
CA THR A 274 14.70 2.10 -13.62
C THR A 274 14.96 3.35 -14.45
N TYR A 275 14.02 3.78 -15.28
CA TYR A 275 14.11 5.05 -16.01
C TYR A 275 12.77 5.78 -16.03
N ASN A 276 12.84 7.11 -16.19
CA ASN A 276 11.63 7.92 -16.28
C ASN A 276 10.99 7.77 -17.66
N ILE A 277 9.66 7.75 -17.68
CA ILE A 277 8.88 7.64 -18.90
C ILE A 277 7.81 8.74 -18.95
N VAL A 278 7.38 9.10 -20.16
CA VAL A 278 6.24 10.01 -20.37
C VAL A 278 4.93 9.39 -19.85
N PRO A 279 4.00 10.21 -19.30
CA PRO A 279 2.71 9.73 -18.78
C PRO A 279 1.90 8.88 -19.76
N GLU A 280 1.92 9.21 -21.05
CA GLU A 280 1.20 8.52 -22.13
C GLU A 280 1.56 7.05 -22.29
N ALA A 281 2.76 6.67 -21.87
CA ALA A 281 3.28 5.33 -22.03
C ALA A 281 3.06 4.44 -20.79
N VAL A 282 2.34 4.91 -19.76
CA VAL A 282 2.02 4.13 -18.55
C VAL A 282 1.39 2.77 -18.91
N ARG A 283 1.91 1.69 -18.34
CA ARG A 283 1.41 0.32 -18.57
C ARG A 283 1.53 -0.57 -17.33
N PRO A 284 0.81 -1.71 -17.28
CA PRO A 284 1.00 -2.72 -16.24
C PRO A 284 2.47 -3.14 -16.09
N GLY A 285 2.94 -3.27 -14.84
CA GLY A 285 4.32 -3.57 -14.48
C GLY A 285 5.25 -2.36 -14.33
N ASP A 286 4.80 -1.16 -14.68
CA ASP A 286 5.49 0.07 -14.29
C ASP A 286 5.39 0.30 -12.77
N THR A 287 6.24 1.17 -12.24
CA THR A 287 6.22 1.54 -10.82
C THR A 287 6.07 3.06 -10.65
N LEU A 288 5.18 3.48 -9.76
CA LEU A 288 5.08 4.87 -9.32
C LEU A 288 5.84 5.01 -8.00
N ILE A 289 6.73 6.00 -7.90
CA ILE A 289 7.54 6.23 -6.69
C ILE A 289 7.30 7.65 -6.17
N GLU A 290 6.78 7.78 -4.95
CA GLU A 290 6.79 9.03 -4.21
C GLU A 290 8.09 9.19 -3.44
N ARG A 291 8.70 10.37 -3.54
CA ARG A 291 9.90 10.75 -2.81
C ARG A 291 9.80 12.20 -2.36
N TRP A 292 9.72 12.39 -1.04
CA TRP A 292 9.72 13.70 -0.39
C TRP A 292 11.07 14.06 0.27
N GLN A 293 12.01 13.11 0.32
CA GLN A 293 13.34 13.28 0.90
C GLN A 293 14.43 12.59 0.09
N LYS A 294 15.64 13.16 0.14
CA LYS A 294 16.82 12.64 -0.58
C LYS A 294 17.37 11.35 0.01
N ASN A 295 17.39 11.27 1.33
CA ASN A 295 17.77 10.09 2.09
C ASN A 295 16.53 9.59 2.84
N GLY A 296 16.27 8.29 2.82
CA GLY A 296 15.08 7.72 3.47
C GLY A 296 14.13 7.03 2.50
N ILE A 297 13.14 6.36 3.06
CA ILE A 297 12.17 5.56 2.32
C ILE A 297 11.12 6.46 1.65
N GLY A 298 10.76 6.12 0.42
CA GLY A 298 9.59 6.66 -0.28
C GLY A 298 8.48 5.61 -0.40
N HIS A 299 7.32 6.00 -0.94
CA HIS A 299 6.22 5.08 -1.22
C HIS A 299 6.28 4.58 -2.66
N THR A 300 6.17 3.26 -2.87
CA THR A 300 6.23 2.63 -4.20
C THR A 300 4.95 1.87 -4.49
N LEU A 301 4.33 2.13 -5.65
CA LEU A 301 3.14 1.45 -6.12
C LEU A 301 3.45 0.75 -7.45
N VAL A 302 2.89 -0.44 -7.64
CA VAL A 302 3.01 -1.19 -8.90
C VAL A 302 1.77 -0.94 -9.74
N VAL A 303 1.94 -0.47 -10.98
CA VAL A 303 0.84 -0.30 -11.93
C VAL A 303 0.32 -1.67 -12.32
N LYS A 304 -0.96 -1.95 -12.05
CA LYS A 304 -1.57 -3.25 -12.34
C LYS A 304 -2.47 -3.21 -13.55
N ASP A 305 -3.44 -2.30 -13.56
CA ASP A 305 -4.42 -2.17 -14.64
C ASP A 305 -4.36 -0.74 -15.21
N VAL A 306 -4.44 -0.62 -16.54
CA VAL A 306 -4.54 0.65 -17.25
C VAL A 306 -5.66 0.52 -18.27
N VAL A 307 -6.81 1.10 -17.97
CA VAL A 307 -8.05 0.97 -18.75
C VAL A 307 -8.35 2.28 -19.46
N ASP A 308 -8.56 2.25 -20.77
CA ASP A 308 -9.05 3.42 -21.50
C ASP A 308 -10.54 3.64 -21.20
N ILE A 309 -10.89 4.81 -20.64
CA ILE A 309 -12.26 5.13 -20.21
C ILE A 309 -12.95 6.19 -21.10
N GLY A 310 -12.41 6.43 -22.30
CA GLY A 310 -12.97 7.35 -23.29
C GLY A 310 -12.35 8.76 -23.26
N GLU A 311 -12.56 9.53 -24.32
CA GLU A 311 -12.05 10.93 -24.46
C GLU A 311 -10.53 11.09 -24.29
N GLY A 312 -9.77 10.01 -24.46
CA GLY A 312 -8.32 10.01 -24.24
C GLY A 312 -7.91 9.86 -22.77
N ASN A 313 -8.87 9.61 -21.87
CA ASN A 313 -8.63 9.39 -20.46
C ASN A 313 -8.36 7.92 -20.13
N LYS A 314 -7.56 7.71 -19.09
CA LYS A 314 -7.21 6.39 -18.54
C LYS A 314 -7.65 6.28 -17.09
N ASP A 315 -8.07 5.09 -16.70
CA ASP A 315 -8.20 4.66 -15.32
C ASP A 315 -7.02 3.74 -14.98
N VAL A 316 -6.35 3.99 -13.85
CA VAL A 316 -5.14 3.26 -13.46
C VAL A 316 -5.34 2.70 -12.07
N THR A 317 -5.30 1.38 -11.93
CA THR A 317 -5.33 0.70 -10.62
C THR A 317 -3.92 0.23 -10.27
N THR A 318 -3.52 0.40 -9.01
CA THR A 318 -2.18 0.04 -8.54
C THR A 318 -2.23 -0.93 -7.35
N ILE A 319 -1.09 -1.60 -7.09
CA ILE A 319 -0.85 -2.43 -5.91
C ILE A 319 0.11 -1.66 -4.99
N SER A 320 -0.27 -1.43 -3.73
CA SER A 320 0.54 -0.72 -2.74
C SER A 320 0.93 -1.64 -1.56
N GLY A 321 2.23 -1.82 -1.34
CA GLY A 321 2.75 -2.32 -0.05
C GLY A 321 2.82 -1.19 0.99
N SER A 322 3.13 -1.47 2.25
CA SER A 322 3.30 -0.44 3.28
C SER A 322 4.33 -0.86 4.33
N MET A 323 4.78 0.09 5.15
CA MET A 323 5.33 -0.19 6.47
C MET A 323 4.30 0.21 7.54
N PRO A 324 4.05 -0.62 8.58
CA PRO A 324 4.46 -2.03 8.70
C PRO A 324 4.02 -2.88 7.51
N ARG A 325 4.75 -3.99 7.25
CA ARG A 325 4.54 -4.84 6.07
C ARG A 325 3.09 -5.34 6.03
N ARG A 326 2.46 -5.27 4.85
CA ARG A 326 1.10 -5.75 4.62
C ARG A 326 0.99 -6.42 3.26
N GLN A 327 -0.05 -7.24 3.06
CA GLN A 327 -0.36 -7.74 1.72
C GLN A 327 -0.56 -6.56 0.77
N GLY A 328 -0.07 -6.68 -0.48
CA GLY A 328 -0.20 -5.62 -1.48
C GLY A 328 -1.66 -5.21 -1.67
N LYS A 329 -2.01 -4.00 -1.22
CA LYS A 329 -3.37 -3.48 -1.23
C LYS A 329 -3.74 -2.98 -2.62
N ARG A 330 -4.98 -3.23 -3.04
CA ARG A 330 -5.57 -2.55 -4.20
C ARG A 330 -5.78 -1.07 -3.93
N GLU A 331 -5.15 -0.22 -4.73
CA GLU A 331 -5.52 1.18 -4.82
C GLU A 331 -6.36 1.39 -6.07
N SER A 332 -7.57 1.91 -5.88
CA SER A 332 -8.53 2.18 -6.96
C SER A 332 -8.01 3.19 -7.98
N GLY A 333 -8.78 3.43 -9.03
CA GLY A 333 -8.52 4.50 -9.99
C GLY A 333 -8.35 5.87 -9.35
N VAL A 334 -9.28 6.23 -8.47
CA VAL A 334 -9.26 7.52 -7.77
C VAL A 334 -8.10 7.60 -6.79
N ALA A 335 -7.87 6.55 -5.99
CA ALA A 335 -6.75 6.51 -5.05
C ALA A 335 -5.41 6.58 -5.79
N SER A 336 -5.25 5.81 -6.86
CA SER A 336 -4.05 5.86 -7.69
C SER A 336 -3.84 7.25 -8.29
N LYS A 337 -4.90 7.88 -8.81
CA LYS A 337 -4.81 9.23 -9.39
C LYS A 337 -4.20 10.24 -8.42
N SER A 338 -4.61 10.24 -7.14
CA SER A 338 -4.07 11.18 -6.16
C SER A 338 -2.54 11.05 -6.01
N TYR A 339 -2.03 9.82 -5.96
CA TYR A 339 -0.59 9.55 -5.99
C TYR A 339 0.06 10.04 -7.29
N PHE A 340 -0.50 9.71 -8.47
CA PHE A 340 0.05 10.13 -9.76
C PHE A 340 0.12 11.65 -9.96
N THR A 341 -0.76 12.40 -9.28
CA THR A 341 -0.80 13.86 -9.31
C THR A 341 -0.03 14.54 -8.18
N SER A 342 0.45 13.78 -7.21
CA SER A 342 1.24 14.29 -6.07
C SER A 342 2.57 14.89 -6.54
N ASN A 343 2.95 16.04 -5.97
CA ASN A 343 4.27 16.63 -6.23
C ASN A 343 5.42 15.75 -5.72
N TYR A 344 5.16 14.83 -4.78
CA TYR A 344 6.16 13.87 -4.31
C TYR A 344 6.57 12.87 -5.40
N THR A 345 5.81 12.76 -6.49
CA THR A 345 6.17 11.94 -7.66
C THR A 345 7.09 12.67 -8.65
N GLY A 346 7.92 13.59 -8.14
CA GLY A 346 8.86 14.37 -8.94
C GLY A 346 8.22 15.58 -9.62
N GLY A 347 7.22 16.19 -8.97
CA GLY A 347 6.51 17.38 -9.45
C GLY A 347 7.24 18.70 -9.19
N VAL A 348 6.46 19.78 -9.18
CA VAL A 348 6.96 21.14 -8.93
C VAL A 348 7.15 21.40 -7.43
N GLY A 349 7.98 22.37 -7.08
CA GLY A 349 8.24 22.77 -5.70
C GLY A 349 9.44 22.06 -5.08
N SER A 350 9.60 22.26 -3.78
CA SER A 350 10.72 21.74 -3.00
C SER A 350 10.23 21.19 -1.68
N ASN A 351 10.94 20.21 -1.14
CA ASN A 351 10.71 19.73 0.21
C ASN A 351 11.21 20.76 1.27
N TYR A 352 11.05 20.41 2.54
CA TYR A 352 11.46 21.24 3.67
C TYR A 352 12.97 21.60 3.65
N ASP A 353 13.82 20.68 3.20
CA ASP A 353 15.26 20.88 3.09
C ASP A 353 15.67 21.76 1.88
N GLY A 354 14.70 22.18 1.06
CA GLY A 354 14.92 22.97 -0.15
C GLY A 354 15.34 22.14 -1.37
N ASP A 355 15.28 20.81 -1.29
CA ASP A 355 15.49 19.92 -2.44
C ASP A 355 14.25 19.94 -3.36
N GLU A 356 14.44 20.22 -4.64
CA GLU A 356 13.36 20.15 -5.63
C GLU A 356 12.86 18.71 -5.82
N TYR A 357 11.53 18.49 -5.76
CA TYR A 357 10.96 17.15 -5.89
C TYR A 357 11.38 16.44 -7.19
N ALA A 358 11.43 17.17 -8.31
CA ALA A 358 11.90 16.66 -9.60
C ALA A 358 13.33 16.08 -9.57
N LYS A 359 14.17 16.48 -8.60
CA LYS A 359 15.55 16.00 -8.43
C LYS A 359 15.68 14.82 -7.46
N LEU A 360 14.61 14.47 -6.74
CA LEU A 360 14.61 13.36 -5.80
C LEU A 360 14.46 12.00 -6.48
N GLY A 361 14.15 11.95 -7.78
CA GLY A 361 14.10 10.70 -8.54
C GLY A 361 12.78 9.93 -8.40
N GLY A 362 11.73 10.55 -7.86
CA GLY A 362 10.36 10.01 -7.87
C GLY A 362 9.69 10.02 -9.26
N GLY A 363 8.43 9.62 -9.29
CA GLY A 363 7.56 9.59 -10.49
C GLY A 363 7.32 8.22 -11.07
N LEU A 364 6.63 8.19 -12.21
CA LEU A 364 6.44 6.97 -12.99
C LEU A 364 7.80 6.50 -13.52
N LYS A 365 8.09 5.22 -13.28
CA LYS A 365 9.32 4.53 -13.65
C LYS A 365 9.00 3.24 -14.39
N ARG A 366 9.86 2.91 -15.33
CA ARG A 366 9.89 1.59 -15.98
C ARG A 366 11.21 0.90 -15.66
N TRP A 367 11.15 -0.42 -15.47
CA TRP A 367 12.34 -1.24 -15.23
C TRP A 367 13.31 -1.15 -16.41
N ARG A 368 14.60 -1.03 -16.11
CA ARG A 368 15.61 -1.39 -17.10
C ARG A 368 15.59 -2.89 -17.36
N VAL A 369 15.94 -3.26 -18.59
CA VAL A 369 16.17 -4.65 -19.00
C VAL A 369 17.66 -4.89 -19.10
N THR A 370 18.10 -6.07 -18.66
CA THR A 370 19.50 -6.46 -18.78
C THR A 370 19.73 -7.10 -20.16
N LYS A 371 20.68 -6.55 -20.92
CA LYS A 371 21.09 -7.08 -22.24
C LYS A 371 22.57 -7.45 -22.24
N ASN A 372 22.98 -8.32 -23.16
CA ASN A 372 24.39 -8.53 -23.49
C ASN A 372 24.81 -7.55 -24.58
N ILE A 373 25.51 -6.49 -24.19
CA ILE A 373 26.00 -5.44 -25.10
C ILE A 373 27.51 -5.44 -25.05
N GLY A 374 28.15 -5.68 -26.21
CA GLY A 374 29.62 -5.69 -26.32
C GLY A 374 30.32 -6.70 -25.40
N GLY A 375 29.64 -7.79 -25.02
CA GLY A 375 30.15 -8.82 -24.11
C GLY A 375 29.96 -8.50 -22.62
N TYR A 376 29.22 -7.46 -22.27
CA TYR A 376 28.90 -7.09 -20.89
C TYR A 376 27.40 -7.14 -20.66
N TRP A 377 27.01 -7.67 -19.50
CA TRP A 377 25.67 -7.47 -18.98
C TRP A 377 25.48 -5.99 -18.68
N THR A 378 24.48 -5.39 -19.29
CA THR A 378 24.23 -3.93 -19.28
C THR A 378 22.75 -3.67 -19.08
N ASN A 379 22.39 -2.82 -18.12
CA ASN A 379 21.01 -2.39 -17.89
C ASN A 379 20.67 -1.21 -18.81
N THR A 380 19.65 -1.38 -19.65
CA THR A 380 19.22 -0.44 -20.70
C THR A 380 17.69 -0.48 -20.83
N TRP A 381 17.08 0.21 -21.79
CA TRP A 381 15.65 0.11 -22.08
C TRP A 381 15.34 -0.90 -23.20
N MET A 382 14.05 -1.26 -23.32
CA MET A 382 13.55 -1.90 -24.54
C MET A 382 13.59 -0.89 -25.69
N ASP A 383 13.89 -1.33 -26.90
CA ASP A 383 14.02 -0.43 -28.05
C ASP A 383 12.71 0.33 -28.32
N ALA A 384 11.56 -0.31 -28.07
CA ALA A 384 10.23 0.31 -28.19
C ALA A 384 9.97 1.43 -27.16
N ASP A 385 10.71 1.46 -26.05
CA ASP A 385 10.49 2.43 -24.98
C ASP A 385 11.38 3.68 -25.12
N GLU A 386 12.37 3.68 -26.02
CA GLU A 386 13.33 4.79 -26.19
C GLU A 386 12.63 6.12 -26.53
N ALA A 387 11.60 6.09 -27.38
CA ALA A 387 10.83 7.28 -27.76
C ALA A 387 10.03 7.89 -26.60
N HIS A 388 9.80 7.10 -25.53
CA HIS A 388 9.02 7.49 -24.36
C HIS A 388 9.90 7.88 -23.16
N TRP A 389 11.21 7.65 -23.26
CA TRP A 389 12.16 7.94 -22.18
C TRP A 389 12.29 9.45 -21.91
N ILE A 390 12.43 9.77 -20.63
CA ILE A 390 12.79 11.09 -20.13
C ILE A 390 14.13 10.95 -19.41
N ASN A 391 15.11 11.73 -19.85
CA ASN A 391 16.41 11.76 -19.20
C ASN A 391 16.28 12.18 -17.72
N SER A 392 16.99 11.51 -16.82
CA SER A 392 16.96 11.76 -15.37
C SER A 392 17.39 13.17 -14.96
N THR A 393 18.03 13.92 -15.85
CA THR A 393 18.44 15.31 -15.65
C THR A 393 17.52 16.33 -16.35
N ASP A 394 16.50 15.88 -17.09
CA ASP A 394 15.47 16.74 -17.69
C ASP A 394 14.37 17.06 -16.66
N TYR A 395 14.77 17.83 -15.65
CA TYR A 395 13.88 18.22 -14.54
C TYR A 395 12.62 18.96 -14.98
N PRO A 396 12.62 19.85 -15.99
CA PRO A 396 11.39 20.47 -16.48
C PRO A 396 10.37 19.45 -17.00
N ARG A 397 10.80 18.45 -17.80
CA ARG A 397 9.88 17.40 -18.26
C ARG A 397 9.42 16.50 -17.11
N ILE A 398 10.31 16.18 -16.17
CA ILE A 398 9.97 15.39 -14.98
C ILE A 398 8.91 16.11 -14.13
N ALA A 399 9.12 17.40 -13.83
CA ALA A 399 8.24 18.24 -13.00
C ALA A 399 6.85 18.46 -13.62
N ALA A 400 6.74 18.37 -14.95
CA ALA A 400 5.47 18.51 -15.67
C ALA A 400 4.58 17.25 -15.59
N ARG A 401 5.12 16.09 -15.19
CA ARG A 401 4.38 14.80 -15.24
C ARG A 401 3.14 14.77 -14.36
N PRO A 402 3.16 15.22 -13.09
CA PRO A 402 1.96 15.14 -12.24
C PRO A 402 0.79 15.94 -12.82
N ALA A 403 1.04 17.15 -13.33
CA ALA A 403 0.04 17.95 -14.01
C ALA A 403 -0.50 17.26 -15.28
N ARG A 404 0.36 16.56 -16.02
CA ARG A 404 -0.05 15.78 -17.20
C ARG A 404 -0.90 14.56 -16.83
N PHE A 405 -0.56 13.85 -15.75
CA PHE A 405 -1.43 12.80 -15.21
C PHE A 405 -2.79 13.36 -14.75
N GLY A 406 -2.83 14.55 -14.17
CA GLY A 406 -4.09 15.21 -13.81
C GLY A 406 -5.04 15.42 -14.99
N GLN A 407 -4.49 15.61 -16.19
CA GLN A 407 -5.26 15.75 -17.44
C GLN A 407 -5.64 14.40 -18.07
N MET A 408 -4.84 13.36 -17.87
CA MET A 408 -5.01 12.07 -18.55
C MET A 408 -5.76 11.04 -17.71
N LEU A 409 -5.61 11.07 -16.39
CA LEU A 409 -6.29 10.13 -15.52
C LEU A 409 -7.71 10.63 -15.34
N GLY A 410 -8.64 9.92 -15.96
CA GLY A 410 -10.04 10.33 -16.04
C GLY A 410 -10.70 10.30 -14.67
N GLN A 411 -11.83 10.98 -14.61
CA GLN A 411 -12.73 10.93 -13.49
C GLN A 411 -13.74 9.83 -13.78
N VAL A 412 -13.76 8.77 -12.96
CA VAL A 412 -14.88 7.82 -12.92
C VAL A 412 -16.19 8.57 -12.62
N SER A 413 -17.37 7.94 -12.73
CA SER A 413 -18.63 8.67 -12.47
C SER A 413 -18.57 9.41 -11.12
N PRO A 414 -19.19 10.59 -10.94
CA PRO A 414 -19.13 11.30 -9.65
C PRO A 414 -19.58 10.44 -8.47
N ALA A 415 -20.52 9.51 -8.69
CA ALA A 415 -20.97 8.54 -7.68
C ALA A 415 -19.85 7.57 -7.29
N GLN A 416 -19.13 7.03 -8.27
CA GLN A 416 -17.98 6.17 -8.03
C GLN A 416 -16.83 6.94 -7.37
N GLN A 417 -16.56 8.19 -7.78
CA GLN A 417 -15.56 9.04 -7.12
C GLN A 417 -15.89 9.23 -5.65
N LYS A 418 -17.13 9.60 -5.34
CA LYS A 418 -17.60 9.75 -3.95
C LYS A 418 -17.43 8.45 -3.16
N ALA A 419 -17.85 7.32 -3.71
CA ALA A 419 -17.72 6.02 -3.05
C ALA A 419 -16.25 5.65 -2.78
N GLU A 420 -15.36 5.88 -3.74
CA GLU A 420 -13.93 5.60 -3.61
C GLU A 420 -13.22 6.56 -2.64
N LEU A 421 -13.62 7.84 -2.58
CA LEU A 421 -13.09 8.80 -1.61
C LEU A 421 -13.53 8.44 -0.18
N LEU A 422 -14.77 8.02 0.01
CA LEU A 422 -15.25 7.52 1.30
C LEU A 422 -14.48 6.25 1.72
N ALA A 423 -14.21 5.34 0.78
CA ALA A 423 -13.39 4.16 1.06
C ALA A 423 -11.93 4.53 1.42
N GLN A 424 -11.36 5.58 0.81
CA GLN A 424 -10.03 6.10 1.18
C GLN A 424 -10.00 6.70 2.59
N ILE A 425 -11.05 7.47 2.94
CA ILE A 425 -11.22 8.02 4.29
C ILE A 425 -11.29 6.88 5.30
N ASP A 426 -12.12 5.87 5.06
CA ASP A 426 -12.25 4.73 5.97
C ASP A 426 -10.96 3.89 6.05
N ASP A 427 -10.19 3.75 4.96
CA ASP A 427 -8.89 3.07 4.99
C ASP A 427 -7.86 3.83 5.84
N ALA A 428 -7.85 5.17 5.73
CA ALA A 428 -7.01 6.00 6.57
C ALA A 428 -7.40 5.90 8.06
N ARG A 429 -8.71 5.88 8.37
CA ARG A 429 -9.21 5.63 9.73
C ARG A 429 -8.84 4.25 10.23
N HIS A 430 -8.99 3.22 9.41
CA HIS A 430 -8.60 1.87 9.78
C HIS A 430 -7.09 1.82 10.10
N HIS A 431 -6.25 2.45 9.29
CA HIS A 431 -4.82 2.56 9.59
C HIS A 431 -4.54 3.29 10.90
N LEU A 432 -5.24 4.40 11.17
CA LEU A 432 -5.13 5.13 12.46
C LEU A 432 -5.61 4.28 13.64
N SER A 433 -6.59 3.40 13.45
CA SER A 433 -7.02 2.46 14.48
C SER A 433 -5.96 1.44 14.87
N GLN A 434 -4.99 1.19 13.97
CA GLN A 434 -3.84 0.33 14.26
C GLN A 434 -2.61 1.14 14.70
N TYR A 435 -2.41 2.33 14.13
CA TYR A 435 -1.22 3.18 14.30
C TYR A 435 -1.64 4.65 14.52
N PRO A 436 -2.14 5.02 15.70
CA PRO A 436 -2.76 6.32 15.96
C PRO A 436 -1.84 7.54 15.80
N ALA A 437 -0.52 7.34 15.78
CA ALA A 437 0.47 8.40 15.56
C ALA A 437 0.82 8.67 14.08
N SER A 438 0.27 7.88 13.13
CA SER A 438 0.63 7.95 11.71
C SER A 438 0.16 9.26 11.04
N CYS A 439 1.03 10.27 10.97
CA CYS A 439 0.73 11.52 10.27
C CYS A 439 0.44 11.30 8.78
N SER A 440 1.13 10.34 8.15
CA SER A 440 0.83 9.98 6.75
C SER A 440 -0.63 9.56 6.53
N ALA A 441 -1.23 8.85 7.49
CA ALA A 441 -2.63 8.45 7.40
C ALA A 441 -3.57 9.63 7.66
N ARG A 442 -3.24 10.52 8.59
CA ARG A 442 -4.01 11.74 8.85
C ARG A 442 -4.05 12.64 7.61
N GLU A 443 -2.89 12.92 7.02
CA GLU A 443 -2.82 13.72 5.80
C GLU A 443 -3.56 13.08 4.62
N ARG A 444 -3.46 11.74 4.45
CA ARG A 444 -4.20 11.03 3.39
C ARG A 444 -5.72 11.15 3.59
N ARG A 445 -6.18 11.08 4.84
CA ARG A 445 -7.60 11.26 5.18
C ARG A 445 -8.08 12.66 4.83
N GLU A 446 -7.34 13.70 5.25
CA GLU A 446 -7.75 15.08 4.98
C GLU A 446 -7.69 15.42 3.49
N ARG A 447 -6.68 14.95 2.74
CA ARG A 447 -6.66 15.06 1.26
C ARG A 447 -7.88 14.39 0.61
N ALA A 448 -8.30 13.23 1.09
CA ALA A 448 -9.49 12.56 0.59
C ALA A 448 -10.78 13.34 0.93
N PHE A 449 -10.84 14.02 2.08
CA PHE A 449 -11.94 14.93 2.41
C PHE A 449 -11.96 16.16 1.50
N GLU A 450 -10.80 16.78 1.20
CA GLU A 450 -10.71 17.89 0.26
C GLU A 450 -11.31 17.51 -1.11
N ASP A 451 -10.88 16.37 -1.66
CA ASP A 451 -11.42 15.84 -2.91
C ASP A 451 -12.92 15.49 -2.80
N LEU A 452 -13.37 15.00 -1.64
CA LEU A 452 -14.77 14.69 -1.38
C LEU A 452 -15.64 15.95 -1.34
N TYR A 453 -15.16 17.05 -0.75
CA TYR A 453 -15.85 18.33 -0.77
C TYR A 453 -16.04 18.83 -2.20
N ASP A 454 -14.99 18.76 -3.02
CA ASP A 454 -15.03 19.21 -4.41
C ASP A 454 -16.02 18.39 -5.24
N VAL A 455 -15.97 17.06 -5.16
CA VAL A 455 -16.94 16.16 -5.81
C VAL A 455 -18.36 16.39 -5.32
N SER A 456 -18.54 16.54 -4.01
CA SER A 456 -19.86 16.68 -3.38
C SER A 456 -20.51 18.01 -3.75
N ALA A 457 -19.76 19.11 -3.75
CA ALA A 457 -20.26 20.41 -4.15
C ALA A 457 -20.65 20.45 -5.63
N ARG A 458 -19.78 19.97 -6.52
CA ARG A 458 -19.99 20.08 -7.97
C ARG A 458 -21.00 19.09 -8.55
N SER A 459 -21.25 17.95 -7.88
CA SER A 459 -22.06 16.87 -8.44
C SER A 459 -23.23 16.41 -7.57
N PHE A 460 -23.24 16.77 -6.28
CA PHE A 460 -24.27 16.33 -5.33
C PHE A 460 -24.96 17.47 -4.58
N GLY A 461 -24.53 18.72 -4.80
CA GLY A 461 -25.11 19.90 -4.15
C GLY A 461 -24.92 19.92 -2.64
N MET A 462 -23.94 19.17 -2.10
CA MET A 462 -23.58 19.20 -0.69
C MET A 462 -22.44 20.18 -0.50
N ASP A 463 -22.62 21.18 0.37
CA ASP A 463 -21.52 22.01 0.82
C ASP A 463 -20.65 21.26 1.85
N ARG A 464 -19.56 21.89 2.28
CA ARG A 464 -18.61 21.28 3.21
C ARG A 464 -19.26 20.86 4.52
N ALA A 465 -20.11 21.70 5.10
CA ALA A 465 -20.80 21.40 6.35
C ALA A 465 -21.73 20.18 6.22
N ALA A 466 -22.44 20.06 5.10
CA ALA A 466 -23.27 18.89 4.81
C ALA A 466 -22.43 17.61 4.59
N VAL A 467 -21.24 17.70 3.99
CA VAL A 467 -20.31 16.57 3.86
C VAL A 467 -19.77 16.17 5.22
N ASP A 468 -19.34 17.13 6.02
CA ASP A 468 -18.80 16.86 7.36
C ASP A 468 -19.84 16.23 8.28
N ALA A 469 -21.07 16.78 8.32
CA ALA A 469 -22.16 16.21 9.10
C ALA A 469 -22.55 14.80 8.64
N ALA A 470 -22.38 14.46 7.37
CA ALA A 470 -22.71 13.14 6.84
C ALA A 470 -21.59 12.11 7.03
N TYR A 471 -20.32 12.53 7.03
CA TYR A 471 -19.20 11.61 6.85
C TYR A 471 -18.05 11.77 7.84
N ARG A 472 -17.90 12.89 8.56
CA ARG A 472 -16.91 12.99 9.63
C ARG A 472 -17.36 12.23 10.88
N LYS A 473 -16.39 11.68 11.61
CA LYS A 473 -16.55 10.90 12.84
C LYS A 473 -15.71 11.53 13.94
N ASP A 474 -16.00 11.20 15.20
CA ASP A 474 -15.23 11.66 16.36
C ASP A 474 -13.73 11.37 16.21
N ASP A 475 -13.39 10.20 15.64
CA ASP A 475 -12.02 9.80 15.36
C ASP A 475 -11.27 10.80 14.44
N ASP A 476 -11.98 11.52 13.57
CA ASP A 476 -11.35 12.49 12.69
C ASP A 476 -10.80 13.70 13.46
N TYR A 477 -11.48 14.09 14.52
CA TYR A 477 -11.10 15.21 15.39
C TYR A 477 -10.09 14.77 16.45
N VAL A 478 -10.25 13.57 17.02
CA VAL A 478 -9.27 13.00 17.95
C VAL A 478 -7.91 12.81 17.27
N PHE A 479 -7.93 12.38 16.01
CA PHE A 479 -6.73 12.19 15.20
C PHE A 479 -6.61 13.25 14.10
N ALA A 480 -6.86 14.52 14.41
CA ALA A 480 -6.72 15.65 13.48
C ALA A 480 -5.30 15.73 12.86
N GLU A 481 -5.19 16.24 11.63
CA GLU A 481 -3.92 16.34 10.91
C GLU A 481 -2.89 17.19 11.68
N LEU A 482 -1.63 16.75 11.64
CA LEU A 482 -0.52 17.44 12.30
C LEU A 482 0.47 17.92 11.24
N GLU A 483 1.09 19.07 11.47
CA GLU A 483 2.19 19.53 10.64
C GLU A 483 3.44 18.67 10.90
N TYR A 484 3.79 17.82 9.93
CA TYR A 484 4.86 16.82 10.08
C TYR A 484 6.19 17.41 10.60
N SER A 485 6.63 18.52 9.99
CA SER A 485 7.94 19.13 10.27
C SER A 485 8.11 19.69 11.68
N VAL A 486 7.00 19.86 12.43
CA VAL A 486 6.98 20.46 13.77
C VAL A 486 6.21 19.61 14.78
N SER A 487 5.97 18.34 14.46
CA SER A 487 5.20 17.42 15.31
C SER A 487 5.95 16.11 15.54
N LYS A 488 6.39 15.86 16.79
CA LYS A 488 7.16 14.64 17.14
C LYS A 488 6.29 13.39 17.24
N THR A 489 4.96 13.55 17.37
CA THR A 489 4.03 12.42 17.24
C THR A 489 4.21 11.72 15.90
N CYS A 490 4.53 12.45 14.83
CA CYS A 490 4.69 11.87 13.50
C CYS A 490 5.85 10.86 13.38
N CYS A 491 6.81 10.88 14.31
CA CYS A 491 7.95 9.99 14.33
C CYS A 491 7.72 8.71 15.16
N TRP A 492 6.50 8.51 15.67
CA TRP A 492 6.19 7.47 16.65
C TRP A 492 5.53 6.24 16.02
N ASN A 493 6.33 5.44 15.31
CA ASN A 493 5.89 4.29 14.53
C ASN A 493 5.50 3.06 15.38
N SER A 494 5.86 3.03 16.65
CA SER A 494 5.63 1.90 17.55
C SER A 494 4.24 1.89 18.22
N THR A 495 3.39 2.89 17.94
CA THR A 495 1.99 2.93 18.42
C THR A 495 1.19 1.71 17.95
N ASN A 496 0.11 1.38 18.66
CA ASN A 496 -0.68 0.17 18.42
C ASN A 496 -2.18 0.40 18.65
N SER A 497 -3.00 -0.58 18.30
CA SER A 497 -4.46 -0.51 18.41
C SER A 497 -4.98 -0.35 19.84
N THR A 498 -4.31 -0.93 20.84
CA THR A 498 -4.71 -0.69 22.24
C THR A 498 -4.50 0.76 22.67
N MET A 499 -3.49 1.44 22.12
CA MET A 499 -3.32 2.88 22.36
C MET A 499 -4.42 3.68 21.68
N TYR A 500 -4.87 3.29 20.48
CA TYR A 500 -6.03 3.90 19.84
C TYR A 500 -7.27 3.81 20.73
N ASP A 501 -7.57 2.62 21.25
CA ASP A 501 -8.72 2.41 22.14
C ASP A 501 -8.65 3.30 23.39
N VAL A 502 -7.45 3.41 24.01
CA VAL A 502 -7.23 4.29 25.17
C VAL A 502 -7.50 5.76 24.82
N VAL A 503 -7.04 6.21 23.65
CA VAL A 503 -7.19 7.60 23.22
C VAL A 503 -8.66 7.92 22.89
N MET A 504 -9.36 7.01 22.22
CA MET A 504 -10.78 7.18 21.90
C MET A 504 -11.66 7.12 23.16
N ASP A 505 -11.38 6.20 24.09
CA ASP A 505 -12.10 6.14 25.37
C ASP A 505 -11.87 7.39 26.22
N PHE A 506 -10.67 7.97 26.16
CA PHE A 506 -10.38 9.25 26.82
C PHE A 506 -11.23 10.38 26.22
N ALA A 507 -11.31 10.47 24.89
CA ALA A 507 -12.16 11.45 24.22
C ALA A 507 -13.65 11.26 24.57
N ALA A 508 -14.12 10.03 24.65
CA ALA A 508 -15.48 9.71 25.09
C ALA A 508 -15.72 10.14 26.57
N GLN A 509 -14.73 9.97 27.45
CA GLN A 509 -14.79 10.47 28.82
C GLN A 509 -14.84 12.00 28.87
N GLU A 510 -14.08 12.71 28.01
CA GLU A 510 -14.15 14.18 27.90
C GLU A 510 -15.56 14.65 27.53
N GLN A 511 -16.23 13.96 26.60
CA GLN A 511 -17.62 14.26 26.27
C GLN A 511 -18.57 13.98 27.44
N ALA A 512 -18.41 12.85 28.13
CA ALA A 512 -19.22 12.50 29.29
C ALA A 512 -19.07 13.52 30.44
N ASP A 513 -17.86 14.03 30.65
CA ASP A 513 -17.56 15.04 31.67
C ASP A 513 -18.11 16.42 31.30
N ALA A 514 -18.22 16.73 30.00
CA ALA A 514 -18.78 17.99 29.50
C ALA A 514 -20.32 18.05 29.61
N GLY A 515 -21.00 16.90 29.69
CA GLY A 515 -22.45 16.82 29.90
C GLY A 515 -23.24 17.41 28.72
N GLU A 516 -24.05 18.44 28.96
CA GLU A 516 -24.82 19.12 27.91
C GLU A 516 -24.00 20.14 27.11
N ALA A 517 -22.80 20.49 27.58
CA ALA A 517 -21.90 21.37 26.84
C ALA A 517 -21.10 20.55 25.82
N CYS A 518 -21.09 20.96 24.55
CA CYS A 518 -20.16 20.36 23.60
C CYS A 518 -18.75 20.94 23.81
N VAL A 519 -17.76 20.06 23.91
CA VAL A 519 -16.34 20.41 23.96
C VAL A 519 -15.62 19.60 22.88
N ALA A 520 -14.78 20.23 22.07
CA ALA A 520 -13.98 19.50 21.09
C ALA A 520 -13.04 18.50 21.81
N PRO A 521 -12.91 17.25 21.34
CA PRO A 521 -12.04 16.28 21.97
C PRO A 521 -10.59 16.75 21.91
N THR A 522 -9.79 16.36 22.90
CA THR A 522 -8.35 16.63 22.86
C THR A 522 -7.71 15.85 21.70
N VAL A 523 -7.10 16.57 20.76
CA VAL A 523 -6.30 15.96 19.68
C VAL A 523 -5.13 15.16 20.26
N PHE A 524 -4.97 13.91 19.78
CA PHE A 524 -3.84 13.05 20.11
C PHE A 524 -2.56 13.54 19.44
N MET A 525 -1.79 14.31 20.20
CA MET A 525 -0.48 14.87 19.82
C MET A 525 0.33 15.25 21.07
N ASN A 526 1.62 15.52 20.93
CA ASN A 526 2.45 15.99 22.05
C ASN A 526 1.99 17.39 22.52
N GLN A 527 1.64 17.51 23.80
CA GLN A 527 1.22 18.78 24.39
C GLN A 527 2.16 19.19 25.53
N ALA A 528 1.78 20.19 26.33
CA ALA A 528 2.61 20.71 27.42
C ALA A 528 2.91 19.64 28.51
N ASP A 529 2.01 18.67 28.66
CA ASP A 529 2.14 17.48 29.51
C ASP A 529 2.78 16.29 28.78
N GLY A 530 3.30 16.50 27.58
CA GLY A 530 3.75 15.43 26.70
C GLY A 530 2.57 14.58 26.22
N TYR A 531 2.56 13.32 26.64
CA TYR A 531 1.48 12.36 26.43
C TYR A 531 0.90 11.84 27.76
N GLN A 532 1.19 12.53 28.87
CA GLN A 532 0.95 12.01 30.21
C GLN A 532 -0.54 11.76 30.49
N ARG A 533 -1.45 12.61 30.00
CA ARG A 533 -2.90 12.42 30.18
C ARG A 533 -3.41 11.04 29.71
N TRP A 534 -2.94 10.57 28.57
CA TRP A 534 -3.34 9.27 28.03
C TRP A 534 -2.63 8.13 28.74
N ALA A 535 -1.37 8.32 29.14
CA ALA A 535 -0.65 7.35 29.97
C ALA A 535 -1.34 7.14 31.34
N ASP A 536 -1.77 8.22 31.97
CA ASP A 536 -2.51 8.20 33.25
C ASP A 536 -3.88 7.56 33.08
N PHE A 537 -4.62 7.89 32.00
CA PHE A 537 -5.89 7.26 31.70
C PHE A 537 -5.75 5.76 31.39
N ALA A 538 -4.72 5.36 30.65
CA ALA A 538 -4.39 3.95 30.44
C ALA A 538 -4.14 3.25 31.77
N ALA A 539 -3.34 3.84 32.66
CA ALA A 539 -3.08 3.28 33.99
C ALA A 539 -4.37 3.16 34.83
N ALA A 540 -5.21 4.21 34.84
CA ALA A 540 -6.46 4.24 35.58
C ALA A 540 -7.49 3.20 35.08
N THR A 541 -7.47 2.90 33.78
CA THR A 541 -8.34 1.89 33.15
C THR A 541 -7.72 0.49 33.07
N GLY A 542 -6.59 0.26 33.75
CA GLY A 542 -5.92 -1.05 33.81
C GLY A 542 -5.14 -1.44 32.54
N ARG A 543 -4.98 -0.51 31.59
CA ARG A 543 -4.29 -0.67 30.30
C ARG A 543 -2.89 -0.07 30.28
N GLY A 544 -2.36 0.37 31.42
CA GLY A 544 -1.05 1.05 31.50
C GLY A 544 0.12 0.25 30.93
N ALA A 545 0.08 -1.09 30.98
CA ALA A 545 1.12 -1.94 30.39
C ALA A 545 1.11 -1.97 28.85
N ALA A 546 -0.04 -1.65 28.23
CA ALA A 546 -0.18 -1.57 26.78
C ALA A 546 0.16 -0.18 26.23
N TRP A 547 0.22 0.83 27.11
CA TRP A 547 0.66 2.18 26.77
C TRP A 547 2.17 2.19 26.55
N LYS A 548 2.60 2.46 25.32
CA LYS A 548 4.01 2.63 25.01
C LYS A 548 4.41 4.07 25.31
N ALA A 549 5.64 4.27 25.79
CA ALA A 549 6.22 5.59 25.88
C ALA A 549 6.66 6.06 24.49
N TRP A 550 6.69 7.37 24.28
CA TRP A 550 7.20 7.94 23.02
C TRP A 550 8.67 7.55 22.81
N THR A 551 8.97 7.14 21.58
CA THR A 551 10.31 6.80 21.12
C THR A 551 10.55 7.46 19.76
N GLU A 552 11.83 7.79 19.49
CA GLU A 552 12.28 8.24 18.18
C GLU A 552 12.44 7.00 17.28
N ASP A 553 11.33 6.50 16.73
CA ASP A 553 11.31 5.27 15.93
C ASP A 553 11.88 5.48 14.52
N GLU A 554 11.93 6.74 14.08
CA GLU A 554 12.63 7.22 12.89
C GLU A 554 13.39 8.51 13.21
N SER A 555 14.35 8.89 12.36
CA SER A 555 15.09 10.15 12.52
C SER A 555 14.12 11.33 12.60
N CYS A 556 14.06 11.99 13.75
CA CYS A 556 13.04 12.97 14.07
C CYS A 556 13.68 14.33 14.36
N GLY A 557 13.74 15.19 13.33
CA GLY A 557 14.27 16.56 13.47
C GLY A 557 13.51 17.39 14.52
N GLN A 558 12.26 17.02 14.75
CA GLN A 558 11.31 17.65 15.64
C GLN A 558 11.22 16.97 17.03
N ARG A 559 12.11 16.02 17.38
CA ARG A 559 12.09 15.31 18.69
C ARG A 559 12.03 16.23 19.93
N ASP A 560 12.63 17.41 19.82
CA ASP A 560 12.79 18.36 20.92
C ASP A 560 11.63 19.39 20.99
N VAL A 561 10.59 19.27 20.15
CA VAL A 561 9.44 20.18 20.20
C VAL A 561 8.67 20.03 21.51
N ALA A 562 8.37 21.17 22.13
CA ALA A 562 7.63 21.22 23.38
C ALA A 562 6.15 20.88 23.18
N ARG A 563 5.58 21.26 22.03
CA ARG A 563 4.20 20.96 21.61
C ARG A 563 4.19 20.70 20.11
N ASP A 564 3.41 19.72 19.70
CA ASP A 564 3.09 19.49 18.30
C ASP A 564 2.14 20.57 17.78
N THR A 565 2.07 20.67 16.45
CA THR A 565 1.23 21.64 15.76
C THR A 565 0.17 20.90 14.95
N GLU A 566 -1.10 21.16 15.27
CA GLU A 566 -2.23 20.75 14.45
C GLU A 566 -2.22 21.56 13.14
N ALA A 567 -2.39 20.86 12.01
CA ALA A 567 -2.46 21.51 10.72
C ALA A 567 -3.77 22.29 10.58
N SER A 568 -3.73 23.43 9.89
CA SER A 568 -4.93 24.21 9.62
C SER A 568 -5.80 23.50 8.59
N HIS A 569 -7.00 23.08 9.00
CA HIS A 569 -8.01 22.55 8.08
C HIS A 569 -9.29 23.39 8.11
N GLU A 570 -10.03 23.39 7.00
CA GLU A 570 -11.30 24.11 6.89
C GLU A 570 -12.53 23.25 7.23
N ALA A 571 -12.33 22.11 7.92
CA ALA A 571 -13.41 21.26 8.39
C ALA A 571 -14.35 22.02 9.35
N THR A 572 -15.62 21.64 9.35
CA THR A 572 -16.62 22.10 10.31
C THR A 572 -16.14 21.80 11.73
N ALA A 573 -16.30 22.73 12.67
CA ALA A 573 -15.86 22.49 14.04
C ALA A 573 -16.64 21.33 14.67
N PHE A 574 -16.00 20.55 15.54
CA PHE A 574 -16.61 19.38 16.20
C PHE A 574 -18.00 19.69 16.78
N CYS A 575 -18.11 20.79 17.53
CA CYS A 575 -19.39 21.20 18.14
C CYS A 575 -20.41 21.83 17.21
N GLU A 576 -20.02 22.10 15.96
CA GLU A 576 -20.91 22.62 14.94
C GLU A 576 -21.51 21.50 14.06
N LEU A 577 -20.95 20.29 14.12
CA LEU A 577 -21.49 19.12 13.41
C LEU A 577 -22.93 18.81 13.79
N ASP A 578 -23.28 18.96 15.07
CA ASP A 578 -24.64 18.76 15.58
C ASP A 578 -25.49 20.04 15.61
N ALA A 579 -24.85 21.22 15.60
CA ALA A 579 -25.53 22.51 15.66
C ALA A 579 -25.99 23.03 14.29
N GLY A 580 -25.43 22.49 13.19
CA GLY A 580 -25.78 22.78 11.80
C GLY A 580 -27.06 22.09 11.33
N GLY A 581 -28.20 22.42 11.94
CA GLY A 581 -29.51 21.97 11.49
C GLY A 581 -29.83 22.42 10.06
N GLY A 582 -29.63 21.53 9.10
CA GLY A 582 -29.92 21.80 7.69
C GLY A 582 -30.04 20.54 6.81
N GLY A 583 -30.61 19.45 7.32
CA GLY A 583 -30.88 18.27 6.49
C GLY A 583 -30.85 16.91 7.18
N GLY A 584 -30.95 16.84 8.52
CA GLY A 584 -31.36 15.62 9.21
C GLY A 584 -32.80 15.27 8.87
N GLY A 585 -33.02 14.70 7.68
CA GLY A 585 -34.17 13.86 7.47
C GLY A 585 -33.99 12.67 8.40
N THR A 586 -34.81 12.58 9.43
CA THR A 586 -35.00 11.33 10.17
C THR A 586 -35.11 10.22 9.13
N CYS A 587 -34.25 9.20 9.24
CA CYS A 587 -34.46 8.01 8.44
C CYS A 587 -35.65 7.28 9.01
N THR A 588 -36.82 7.74 8.56
CA THR A 588 -38.12 7.26 8.99
C THR A 588 -38.98 7.24 7.75
N ASP A 589 -39.68 6.14 7.52
CA ASP A 589 -40.69 6.06 6.48
C ASP A 589 -42.09 5.86 7.07
N ALA A 590 -43.06 5.52 6.22
CA ALA A 590 -44.46 5.40 6.62
C ALA A 590 -44.77 4.15 7.46
N LEU A 591 -43.85 3.19 7.56
CA LEU A 591 -44.04 1.92 8.26
C LEU A 591 -43.34 1.85 9.63
N GLU A 592 -42.54 2.85 9.96
CA GLU A 592 -41.80 2.94 11.20
C GLU A 592 -42.70 3.19 12.44
N PRO A 593 -42.41 2.59 13.61
CA PRO A 593 -41.25 1.73 13.90
C PRO A 593 -41.45 0.26 13.48
N ASN A 594 -40.53 -0.29 12.70
CA ASN A 594 -40.56 -1.69 12.26
C ASN A 594 -39.20 -2.41 12.33
N ASP A 595 -38.28 -1.92 13.18
CA ASP A 595 -36.91 -2.44 13.42
C ASP A 595 -36.80 -3.88 13.93
N SER A 596 -37.91 -4.56 14.20
CA SER A 596 -37.90 -5.90 14.79
C SER A 596 -39.05 -6.77 14.31
N ARG A 597 -38.85 -8.09 14.34
CA ARG A 597 -39.91 -9.05 14.02
C ARG A 597 -41.18 -8.87 14.87
N ALA A 598 -41.04 -8.38 16.10
CA ALA A 598 -42.17 -8.14 17.00
C ALA A 598 -42.96 -6.88 16.63
N THR A 599 -42.30 -5.90 16.00
CA THR A 599 -42.88 -4.63 15.53
C THR A 599 -43.21 -4.63 14.03
N ALA A 600 -43.13 -5.80 13.37
CA ALA A 600 -43.26 -5.90 11.93
C ALA A 600 -44.55 -5.27 11.37
N ALA A 601 -44.40 -4.36 10.40
CA ALA A 601 -45.50 -3.65 9.77
C ALA A 601 -46.30 -4.57 8.84
N THR A 602 -47.63 -4.57 8.94
CA THR A 602 -48.47 -5.40 8.06
C THR A 602 -48.59 -4.75 6.68
N VAL A 603 -48.17 -5.46 5.64
CA VAL A 603 -48.15 -4.98 4.25
C VAL A 603 -49.06 -5.80 3.33
N SER A 604 -49.67 -5.13 2.35
CA SER A 604 -50.45 -5.74 1.27
C SER A 604 -50.44 -4.82 0.06
N GLY A 605 -50.44 -5.38 -1.16
CA GLY A 605 -50.31 -4.59 -2.39
C GLY A 605 -48.94 -3.95 -2.53
N THR A 606 -48.88 -2.74 -3.10
CA THR A 606 -47.64 -1.97 -3.27
C THR A 606 -47.55 -0.86 -2.22
N VAL A 607 -46.40 -0.74 -1.56
CA VAL A 607 -46.06 0.38 -0.67
C VAL A 607 -44.75 1.00 -1.17
N ASP A 608 -44.80 2.29 -1.48
CA ASP A 608 -43.69 3.07 -2.02
C ASP A 608 -43.06 3.97 -0.96
N ASN A 609 -41.88 4.53 -1.29
CA ASN A 609 -41.14 5.50 -0.47
C ASN A 609 -40.71 4.95 0.90
N LEU A 610 -40.34 3.66 0.93
CA LEU A 610 -39.72 3.03 2.10
C LEU A 610 -38.20 3.25 2.05
N ARG A 611 -37.52 3.11 3.19
CA ARG A 611 -36.08 3.37 3.26
C ARG A 611 -35.39 2.57 4.35
N ILE A 612 -34.30 1.89 3.96
CA ILE A 612 -33.33 1.30 4.88
C ILE A 612 -32.21 2.29 5.15
N CYS A 613 -31.84 2.46 6.42
CA CYS A 613 -30.68 3.23 6.87
C CYS A 613 -29.65 2.44 7.68
N ALA A 614 -28.56 3.10 8.06
CA ALA A 614 -27.49 2.47 8.83
C ALA A 614 -28.03 2.05 10.21
N GLY A 615 -28.02 0.74 10.46
CA GLY A 615 -28.51 0.16 11.72
C GLY A 615 -30.01 -0.08 11.77
N ASP A 616 -30.73 0.16 10.68
CA ASP A 616 -32.17 -0.03 10.53
C ASP A 616 -32.48 -1.35 9.77
N GLU A 617 -33.49 -2.07 10.24
CA GLU A 617 -33.98 -3.33 9.68
C GLU A 617 -35.51 -3.29 9.51
N ASP A 618 -36.00 -3.26 8.28
CA ASP A 618 -37.44 -3.27 8.06
C ASP A 618 -38.02 -4.68 8.17
N TRP A 619 -38.81 -4.92 9.22
CA TRP A 619 -39.62 -6.12 9.34
C TRP A 619 -41.04 -5.89 8.82
N LEU A 620 -41.46 -6.68 7.83
CA LEU A 620 -42.77 -6.61 7.18
C LEU A 620 -43.54 -7.92 7.42
N LYS A 621 -44.88 -7.86 7.55
CA LYS A 621 -45.75 -9.01 7.82
C LYS A 621 -46.81 -9.18 6.74
N VAL A 622 -47.01 -10.41 6.27
CA VAL A 622 -48.09 -10.77 5.32
C VAL A 622 -49.15 -11.63 6.00
N THR A 623 -50.43 -11.37 5.71
CA THR A 623 -51.56 -12.08 6.33
C THR A 623 -51.92 -13.39 5.62
N SER A 624 -51.60 -13.51 4.34
CA SER A 624 -51.76 -14.72 3.51
C SER A 624 -50.43 -15.08 2.85
N ALA A 625 -50.32 -16.30 2.33
CA ALA A 625 -49.13 -16.68 1.58
C ALA A 625 -49.01 -15.79 0.33
N ALA A 626 -47.85 -15.18 0.12
CA ALA A 626 -47.61 -14.19 -0.92
C ALA A 626 -46.16 -14.20 -1.38
N THR A 627 -45.89 -13.66 -2.56
CA THR A 627 -44.52 -13.32 -2.98
C THR A 627 -44.27 -11.85 -2.68
N VAL A 628 -43.23 -11.57 -1.91
CA VAL A 628 -42.81 -10.22 -1.57
C VAL A 628 -41.60 -9.88 -2.44
N ARG A 629 -41.76 -8.86 -3.27
CA ARG A 629 -40.71 -8.32 -4.14
C ARG A 629 -40.36 -6.92 -3.65
N VAL A 630 -39.08 -6.71 -3.38
CA VAL A 630 -38.49 -5.41 -3.03
C VAL A 630 -37.78 -4.88 -4.26
N GLU A 631 -38.11 -3.65 -4.67
CA GLU A 631 -37.47 -2.97 -5.81
C GLU A 631 -36.77 -1.71 -5.34
N PHE A 632 -35.52 -1.57 -5.76
CA PHE A 632 -34.62 -0.49 -5.39
C PHE A 632 -33.60 -0.29 -6.52
N THR A 633 -32.81 0.78 -6.45
CA THR A 633 -31.69 0.94 -7.38
C THR A 633 -30.46 0.33 -6.72
N HIS A 634 -30.01 -0.85 -7.15
CA HIS A 634 -28.88 -1.56 -6.53
C HIS A 634 -27.62 -0.68 -6.44
N ALA A 635 -27.38 0.14 -7.46
CA ALA A 635 -26.28 1.11 -7.48
C ALA A 635 -26.35 2.20 -6.39
N SER A 636 -27.51 2.41 -5.74
CA SER A 636 -27.71 3.35 -4.64
C SER A 636 -27.48 2.73 -3.26
N GLY A 637 -27.32 1.40 -3.17
CA GLY A 637 -27.18 0.65 -1.93
C GLY A 637 -27.84 -0.73 -2.07
N ASP A 638 -27.10 -1.80 -1.81
CA ASP A 638 -27.62 -3.14 -2.01
C ASP A 638 -28.52 -3.58 -0.85
N LEU A 639 -29.76 -3.98 -1.15
CA LEU A 639 -30.72 -4.44 -0.17
C LEU A 639 -30.98 -5.94 -0.36
N ASP A 640 -30.84 -6.69 0.72
CA ASP A 640 -31.16 -8.11 0.78
C ASP A 640 -32.52 -8.33 1.45
N VAL A 641 -33.15 -9.47 1.17
CA VAL A 641 -34.38 -9.87 1.86
C VAL A 641 -34.35 -11.31 2.35
N ALA A 642 -34.92 -11.54 3.53
CA ALA A 642 -35.10 -12.87 4.12
C ALA A 642 -36.56 -13.09 4.54
N ALA A 643 -37.11 -14.26 4.24
CA ALA A 643 -38.47 -14.65 4.62
C ALA A 643 -38.45 -15.63 5.80
N TYR A 644 -39.37 -15.44 6.74
CA TYR A 644 -39.55 -16.27 7.93
C TYR A 644 -41.01 -16.74 8.03
N ASP A 645 -41.23 -17.96 8.51
CA ASP A 645 -42.57 -18.46 8.83
C ASP A 645 -43.13 -17.83 10.12
N ALA A 646 -44.35 -18.22 10.51
CA ALA A 646 -44.99 -17.71 11.73
C ALA A 646 -44.23 -18.12 13.01
N ALA A 647 -43.51 -19.25 13.01
CA ALA A 647 -42.72 -19.72 14.15
C ALA A 647 -41.34 -19.01 14.24
N GLY A 648 -40.86 -18.42 13.16
CA GLY A 648 -39.58 -17.70 13.08
C GLY A 648 -38.46 -18.47 12.42
N ALA A 649 -38.77 -19.60 11.79
CA ALA A 649 -37.79 -20.28 10.96
C ALA A 649 -37.65 -19.52 9.64
N GLN A 650 -36.41 -19.27 9.21
CA GLN A 650 -36.14 -18.71 7.89
C GLN A 650 -36.47 -19.74 6.82
N VAL A 651 -37.28 -19.35 5.83
CA VAL A 651 -37.80 -20.23 4.76
C VAL A 651 -37.29 -19.86 3.37
N ALA A 652 -36.82 -18.63 3.17
CA ALA A 652 -36.20 -18.18 1.92
C ALA A 652 -35.28 -16.97 2.16
N THR A 653 -34.38 -16.71 1.21
CA THR A 653 -33.56 -15.49 1.15
C THR A 653 -33.32 -15.12 -0.30
N SER A 654 -33.11 -13.84 -0.58
CA SER A 654 -32.70 -13.31 -1.88
C SER A 654 -31.63 -12.26 -1.62
N GLN A 655 -30.44 -12.46 -2.22
CA GLN A 655 -29.22 -11.67 -2.02
C GLN A 655 -28.53 -11.42 -3.37
N GLY A 656 -29.34 -11.02 -4.35
CA GLY A 656 -28.88 -10.74 -5.71
C GLY A 656 -28.17 -9.39 -5.82
N THR A 657 -27.67 -9.10 -7.01
CA THR A 657 -27.03 -7.81 -7.36
C THR A 657 -27.87 -7.05 -8.39
N SER A 658 -29.17 -7.36 -8.46
CA SER A 658 -30.11 -6.75 -9.40
C SER A 658 -30.91 -5.66 -8.71
N ASN A 659 -31.64 -4.84 -9.46
CA ASN A 659 -32.53 -3.80 -8.90
C ASN A 659 -33.80 -4.35 -8.21
N SER A 660 -33.82 -5.65 -7.86
CA SER A 660 -34.93 -6.25 -7.16
C SER A 660 -34.55 -7.53 -6.44
N GLU A 661 -35.08 -7.72 -5.24
CA GLU A 661 -35.03 -8.96 -4.50
C GLU A 661 -36.44 -9.53 -4.32
N SER A 662 -36.58 -10.87 -4.27
CA SER A 662 -37.90 -11.50 -4.21
C SER A 662 -37.90 -12.80 -3.41
N VAL A 663 -38.85 -12.94 -2.49
CA VAL A 663 -39.04 -14.16 -1.67
C VAL A 663 -40.51 -14.54 -1.55
N THR A 664 -40.81 -15.85 -1.46
CA THR A 664 -42.15 -16.35 -1.15
C THR A 664 -42.29 -16.58 0.34
N VAL A 665 -43.36 -16.04 0.94
CA VAL A 665 -43.58 -16.01 2.39
C VAL A 665 -44.86 -16.79 2.71
N PRO A 666 -44.84 -17.75 3.66
CA PRO A 666 -46.03 -18.46 4.13
C PRO A 666 -47.05 -17.53 4.79
N ALA A 667 -48.31 -17.98 4.87
CA ALA A 667 -49.37 -17.22 5.53
C ALA A 667 -49.02 -16.92 7.00
N GLY A 668 -49.10 -15.65 7.39
CA GLY A 668 -48.74 -15.18 8.74
C GLY A 668 -47.24 -15.05 9.00
N GLY A 669 -46.40 -15.24 7.98
CA GLY A 669 -44.95 -15.05 8.05
C GLY A 669 -44.51 -13.58 7.95
N THR A 670 -43.20 -13.37 8.10
CA THR A 670 -42.55 -12.04 8.06
C THR A 670 -41.42 -12.00 7.05
N VAL A 671 -41.14 -10.82 6.49
CA VAL A 671 -39.98 -10.51 5.65
C VAL A 671 -39.11 -9.53 6.40
N LYS A 672 -37.80 -9.73 6.34
CA LYS A 672 -36.80 -8.76 6.78
C LYS A 672 -36.13 -8.18 5.53
N VAL A 673 -36.15 -6.86 5.39
CA VAL A 673 -35.37 -6.11 4.38
C VAL A 673 -34.20 -5.45 5.11
N TYR A 674 -32.98 -5.54 4.56
CA TYR A 674 -31.80 -5.01 5.22
C TYR A 674 -30.71 -4.67 4.22
N GLY A 675 -29.82 -3.74 4.58
CA GLY A 675 -28.68 -3.36 3.76
C GLY A 675 -27.56 -4.39 3.80
N TYR A 676 -27.11 -4.85 2.64
CA TYR A 676 -25.88 -5.65 2.56
C TYR A 676 -24.68 -4.81 3.03
N ASN A 677 -23.93 -5.32 4.02
CA ASN A 677 -22.84 -4.59 4.69
C ASN A 677 -23.22 -3.18 5.19
N GLY A 678 -24.47 -2.98 5.62
CA GLY A 678 -24.95 -1.69 6.14
C GLY A 678 -25.28 -0.66 5.06
N ALA A 679 -25.44 -1.09 3.81
CA ALA A 679 -25.93 -0.26 2.73
C ALA A 679 -27.29 0.38 3.08
N GLN A 680 -27.50 1.61 2.62
CA GLN A 680 -28.75 2.35 2.82
C GLN A 680 -29.40 2.53 1.45
N ASN A 681 -30.72 2.40 1.35
CA ASN A 681 -31.39 2.68 0.09
C ASN A 681 -32.88 2.97 0.29
N SER A 682 -33.45 3.72 -0.64
CA SER A 682 -34.89 3.81 -0.77
C SER A 682 -35.40 2.66 -1.63
N TYR A 683 -36.54 2.12 -1.24
CA TYR A 683 -37.15 1.00 -1.94
C TYR A 683 -38.67 1.10 -1.94
N ARG A 684 -39.28 0.21 -2.70
CA ARG A 684 -40.71 -0.09 -2.61
C ARG A 684 -40.90 -1.59 -2.44
N VAL A 685 -41.96 -1.97 -1.76
CA VAL A 685 -42.37 -3.37 -1.61
C VAL A 685 -43.63 -3.64 -2.41
N ILE A 686 -43.66 -4.79 -3.07
CA ILE A 686 -44.79 -5.29 -3.85
C ILE A 686 -45.15 -6.68 -3.32
N VAL A 687 -46.35 -6.83 -2.78
CA VAL A 687 -46.90 -8.10 -2.28
C VAL A 687 -47.87 -8.67 -3.32
N GLN A 688 -47.52 -9.84 -3.87
CA GLN A 688 -48.22 -10.51 -4.99
C GLN A 688 -48.89 -11.82 -4.57
#